data_AF-A0A1M3NEU7-F1
#
_entry.id   AF-A0A1M3NEU7-F1
#
_cell.length_a   1.000
_cell.length_b   1.000
_cell.length_c   1.000
_cell.angle_alpha   90.00
_cell.angle_beta   90.00
_cell.angle_gamma   90.00
#
_symmetry.space_group_name_H-M   'P 1'
#
loop_
_entity.id
_entity.type
_entity.pdbx_description
1 polymer ?
#
loop_
_entity_poly.entity_id
_entity_poly.type
_entity_poly.pdbx_seq_one_letter_code
_entity_poly.pdbx_strand_id
1 'polypeptide(L)'
;MKLSRALASFATFGFVAVLINCTDNENDSFPRLPDGDEVDGGADGAIPDPQGLQPHPNRNAQPKITDCGGSVASAGSAVCAVTKTGSDLKVIRGTVLAPEEVLRNGEIVVDSRGYILCAACNCKAITGYDAASVISCPDGVISPGLINPHEHLTYQNNKPIGHGEERYENRSDWQGARGHKRLEYKSGANQTVQAYGELRFLMSGTTSIAGGGGVPGLIRNLDTSADELEGLPIQIADTDVFPLSTPGKNLARGCEYSSGRTTRGGISQLESYLPHISEGIDDEAHNEFVCTSAEGDQYDLVQKQTAIIHAVALNPADAKAIQKDQAKIVWSPRSNVDLYGNTAQAVMLDLAGVAIALGTDWVPSGSMNMLRELKCADSWNQTYFDKHFTDADLWRMATINGAFAVGASHAVGMLKRGYLADIAVYDGKTSKDFRAVIDAGVEDVAMVLRGGRMMYGDDALVKNAIWGDPAACESFPAPVCGKAKAVCVDVRTTAAPKLQALLTAGEVYYPAYFCRDKTPDDEPSCVPSRAESQSVRGSSSYTGVPSETDKDGDGIPDEQDNCPTIFNPVRPMDVGRQADADNDGIGDACDECPEDATQSCEHAASTDLDGDGIPNGNDNCPSVANPDQADSDKDGHGDACDRCGTANPGAEPCVLPISTVRNPSASGHPKGPTVVSVEGFVSARKTNDLFYIQEGTTGAPWQGIFVKAGALTGTTTTGPKIGQKVQVMGRAADIFSVNQITAAQVSVTQPTAQAMTPLALTAAQVGTSNSASEQYESLLVKVDGPMEITNDNPDSGPFFEFVVTGNLRVDDYVWTRFGTPATCTPSPCPYPPAGFTNGTKFSSITGVMGFSFSNRKLYPRGSSASATGGGTDLVLAP
;
A
#
# COMPACT_ATOMS: atom_id res chain seq x y z
N MET A 1 19.52 14.61 16.40
CA MET A 1 20.69 14.82 17.29
C MET A 1 21.36 16.17 16.95
N LYS A 2 21.12 17.23 17.74
CA LYS A 2 22.03 18.37 18.06
C LYS A 2 21.28 19.35 18.96
N LEU A 3 21.95 19.77 20.03
CA LEU A 3 21.42 20.34 21.27
C LEU A 3 21.99 21.74 21.48
N SER A 4 21.27 22.57 22.27
CA SER A 4 21.73 23.75 23.05
C SER A 4 21.65 25.12 22.32
N ARG A 5 21.03 26.19 22.85
CA ARG A 5 21.24 26.89 24.15
C ARG A 5 20.17 27.97 24.38
N ALA A 6 19.84 28.18 25.65
CA ALA A 6 18.90 29.13 26.23
C ALA A 6 19.47 30.55 26.43
N LEU A 7 18.59 31.56 26.64
CA LEU A 7 18.64 32.53 27.77
C LEU A 7 17.53 33.62 27.71
N ALA A 8 16.61 33.53 28.68
CA ALA A 8 16.22 34.56 29.67
C ALA A 8 15.69 35.97 29.27
N SER A 9 14.42 36.21 29.64
CA SER A 9 13.97 37.04 30.80
C SER A 9 13.18 38.35 30.61
N PHE A 10 12.29 38.55 31.61
CA PHE A 10 11.55 39.74 32.13
C PHE A 10 10.21 40.09 31.47
N ALA A 11 9.05 39.81 32.12
CA ALA A 11 8.35 40.57 33.19
C ALA A 11 7.62 41.83 32.62
N THR A 12 6.39 42.21 32.96
CA THR A 12 5.70 42.27 34.27
C THR A 12 4.26 42.81 34.07
N PHE A 13 3.28 42.23 34.78
CA PHE A 13 2.14 42.83 35.52
C PHE A 13 0.96 43.60 34.87
N GLY A 14 -0.25 43.26 35.38
CA GLY A 14 -1.35 44.22 35.64
C GLY A 14 -2.77 43.68 35.35
N PHE A 15 -3.33 42.76 36.15
CA PHE A 15 -4.27 42.98 37.28
C PHE A 15 -5.73 43.36 36.94
N VAL A 16 -6.63 42.80 37.76
CA VAL A 16 -8.07 43.08 38.01
C VAL A 16 -9.06 42.26 37.16
N ALA A 17 -10.12 41.62 37.65
CA ALA A 17 -10.52 40.93 38.89
C ALA A 17 -12.06 40.74 38.82
N VAL A 18 -12.52 39.54 39.20
CA VAL A 18 -13.80 39.24 39.89
C VAL A 18 -15.10 39.20 39.06
N LEU A 19 -15.46 37.95 38.69
CA LEU A 19 -16.63 37.16 39.12
C LEU A 19 -17.93 37.89 39.52
N ILE A 20 -19.08 37.35 39.08
CA ILE A 20 -20.08 36.68 39.92
C ILE A 20 -21.07 35.86 39.05
N ASN A 21 -21.30 34.63 39.52
CA ASN A 21 -22.27 33.63 39.09
C ASN A 21 -23.73 34.10 39.11
N CYS A 22 -24.55 33.47 38.27
CA CYS A 22 -25.94 33.15 38.58
C CYS A 22 -26.22 31.69 38.17
N THR A 23 -26.69 30.89 39.12
CA THR A 23 -27.21 29.53 38.96
C THR A 23 -28.74 29.56 38.97
N ASP A 24 -29.32 28.91 37.96
CA ASP A 24 -30.26 27.78 38.01
C ASP A 24 -31.56 27.90 38.85
N ASN A 25 -32.69 27.78 38.15
CA ASN A 25 -33.45 26.53 37.93
C ASN A 25 -34.98 26.57 38.15
N GLU A 26 -35.63 25.98 37.14
CA GLU A 26 -36.84 25.15 37.12
C GLU A 26 -38.25 25.73 37.20
N ASN A 27 -39.07 25.29 36.24
CA ASN A 27 -40.49 25.04 36.48
C ASN A 27 -41.04 23.89 35.60
N ASP A 28 -41.60 22.88 36.28
CA ASP A 28 -42.37 21.75 35.77
C ASP A 28 -43.78 22.18 35.34
N SER A 29 -44.25 21.79 34.14
CA SER A 29 -45.68 21.48 33.90
C SER A 29 -45.97 21.03 32.45
N PHE A 30 -46.16 19.73 32.23
CA PHE A 30 -46.95 19.22 31.09
C PHE A 30 -47.88 18.06 31.51
N PRO A 31 -49.17 18.07 31.10
CA PRO A 31 -50.13 16.99 31.40
C PRO A 31 -50.22 15.92 30.28
N ARG A 32 -50.55 14.69 30.68
CA ARG A 32 -50.80 13.51 29.83
C ARG A 32 -52.09 13.63 29.00
N LEU A 33 -52.06 13.12 27.76
CA LEU A 33 -53.23 12.89 26.90
C LEU A 33 -53.75 11.44 27.00
N PRO A 34 -55.06 11.17 26.81
CA PRO A 34 -55.66 9.84 26.92
C PRO A 34 -55.88 9.14 25.57
N ASP A 35 -55.80 7.80 25.58
CA ASP A 35 -56.12 6.90 24.46
C ASP A 35 -57.62 6.89 24.10
N GLY A 36 -57.94 6.77 22.81
CA GLY A 36 -59.31 6.62 22.31
C GLY A 36 -59.39 6.09 20.87
N ASP A 37 -60.01 4.92 20.77
CA ASP A 37 -60.28 3.98 19.66
C ASP A 37 -60.76 4.50 18.28
N GLU A 38 -60.42 3.65 17.29
CA GLU A 38 -60.93 3.37 15.93
C GLU A 38 -62.20 4.08 15.39
N VAL A 39 -62.10 4.64 14.17
CA VAL A 39 -63.09 4.47 13.09
C VAL A 39 -62.43 4.56 11.70
N ASP A 40 -62.75 3.59 10.84
CA ASP A 40 -62.32 3.40 9.45
C ASP A 40 -63.11 4.26 8.43
N GLY A 41 -62.48 4.65 7.31
CA GLY A 41 -63.17 5.03 6.06
C GLY A 41 -62.74 6.32 5.33
N GLY A 42 -62.05 6.16 4.20
CA GLY A 42 -62.43 6.82 2.93
C GLY A 42 -61.78 8.17 2.54
N ALA A 43 -60.73 8.07 1.73
CA ALA A 43 -60.31 8.88 0.56
C ALA A 43 -60.79 10.34 0.36
N ASP A 44 -59.80 11.16 -0.04
CA ASP A 44 -59.86 12.42 -0.82
C ASP A 44 -59.90 13.74 -0.04
N GLY A 45 -58.71 14.21 0.36
CA GLY A 45 -58.45 15.58 0.75
C GLY A 45 -56.95 15.78 0.97
N ALA A 46 -56.25 16.29 -0.04
CA ALA A 46 -54.82 16.58 0.01
C ALA A 46 -54.49 17.47 1.22
N ILE A 47 -53.86 16.86 2.22
CA ILE A 47 -53.07 17.58 3.22
C ILE A 47 -51.76 17.94 2.51
N PRO A 48 -51.36 19.23 2.47
CA PRO A 48 -50.03 19.57 1.98
C PRO A 48 -49.02 18.91 2.92
N ASP A 49 -48.14 18.12 2.34
CA ASP A 49 -46.98 17.53 3.03
C ASP A 49 -46.17 18.64 3.72
N PRO A 50 -46.07 18.67 5.05
CA PRO A 50 -45.12 19.53 5.74
C PRO A 50 -43.85 18.72 5.99
N GLN A 51 -43.11 18.37 4.93
CA GLN A 51 -41.71 17.93 4.98
C GLN A 51 -41.20 17.70 3.56
N GLY A 52 -40.36 18.62 3.06
CA GLY A 52 -39.49 18.33 1.93
C GLY A 52 -38.45 17.31 2.37
N LEU A 53 -38.79 16.03 2.33
CA LEU A 53 -37.81 14.95 2.37
C LEU A 53 -36.92 15.10 1.14
N GLN A 54 -35.68 15.54 1.30
CA GLN A 54 -34.59 15.22 0.38
C GLN A 54 -33.86 14.02 0.99
N PRO A 55 -34.27 12.78 0.70
CA PRO A 55 -33.45 11.62 1.03
C PRO A 55 -32.26 11.63 0.08
N HIS A 56 -31.03 11.63 0.60
CA HIS A 56 -29.85 11.43 -0.24
C HIS A 56 -29.99 10.07 -0.94
N PRO A 57 -30.19 10.02 -2.27
CA PRO A 57 -30.19 8.76 -2.99
C PRO A 57 -28.75 8.31 -3.11
N ASN A 58 -28.35 7.35 -2.27
CA ASN A 58 -27.12 6.60 -2.47
C ASN A 58 -27.00 6.20 -3.96
N ARG A 59 -25.99 6.75 -4.65
CA ARG A 59 -25.80 6.59 -6.10
C ARG A 59 -25.01 5.34 -6.45
N ASN A 60 -24.30 4.75 -5.50
CA ASN A 60 -23.54 3.53 -5.72
C ASN A 60 -24.50 2.34 -5.63
N ALA A 61 -24.91 1.84 -6.78
CA ALA A 61 -25.73 0.64 -6.84
C ALA A 61 -24.99 -0.53 -6.18
N GLN A 62 -25.70 -1.26 -5.31
CA GLN A 62 -25.21 -2.52 -4.78
C GLN A 62 -24.84 -3.46 -5.95
N PRO A 63 -23.68 -4.14 -5.87
CA PRO A 63 -23.27 -5.08 -6.89
C PRO A 63 -24.34 -6.13 -7.19
N LYS A 64 -24.41 -6.54 -8.46
CA LYS A 64 -25.33 -7.58 -8.89
C LYS A 64 -25.07 -8.87 -8.11
N ILE A 65 -26.14 -9.55 -7.69
CA ILE A 65 -26.03 -10.88 -7.08
C ILE A 65 -26.41 -11.94 -8.13
N THR A 66 -25.51 -12.88 -8.38
CA THR A 66 -25.72 -14.04 -9.24
C THR A 66 -25.62 -15.32 -8.43
N ASP A 67 -26.68 -16.13 -8.47
CA ASP A 67 -26.62 -17.51 -8.00
C ASP A 67 -26.11 -18.40 -9.13
N CYS A 68 -24.92 -18.94 -8.95
CA CYS A 68 -24.24 -19.77 -9.94
C CYS A 68 -24.88 -21.15 -10.13
N GLY A 69 -25.84 -21.52 -9.27
CA GLY A 69 -26.46 -22.82 -9.28
C GLY A 69 -25.52 -23.94 -8.81
N GLY A 70 -26.10 -25.12 -8.57
CA GLY A 70 -25.38 -26.23 -7.95
C GLY A 70 -25.21 -26.05 -6.44
N SER A 71 -24.77 -27.11 -5.76
CA SER A 71 -24.52 -27.08 -4.32
C SER A 71 -23.03 -27.18 -4.04
N VAL A 72 -22.50 -26.25 -3.24
CA VAL A 72 -21.16 -26.40 -2.64
C VAL A 72 -21.21 -27.57 -1.65
N ALA A 73 -20.22 -28.46 -1.69
CA ALA A 73 -20.20 -29.62 -0.82
C ALA A 73 -20.16 -29.20 0.65
N SER A 74 -20.90 -29.91 1.52
CA SER A 74 -20.97 -29.59 2.93
C SER A 74 -19.59 -29.63 3.60
N ALA A 75 -19.30 -28.63 4.42
CA ALA A 75 -18.15 -28.59 5.33
C ALA A 75 -18.47 -29.16 6.73
N GLY A 76 -19.60 -29.86 6.88
CA GLY A 76 -20.10 -30.29 8.19
C GLY A 76 -20.50 -29.08 9.04
N SER A 77 -19.95 -28.96 10.25
CA SER A 77 -20.17 -27.81 11.13
C SER A 77 -19.20 -26.65 10.89
N ALA A 78 -18.11 -26.87 10.14
CA ALA A 78 -17.13 -25.84 9.80
C ALA A 78 -17.66 -24.89 8.70
N VAL A 79 -17.02 -23.73 8.55
CA VAL A 79 -17.31 -22.80 7.44
C VAL A 79 -16.75 -23.35 6.13
N CYS A 80 -15.52 -23.85 6.19
CA CYS A 80 -14.77 -24.39 5.07
C CYS A 80 -14.17 -25.76 5.40
N ALA A 81 -14.08 -26.64 4.39
CA ALA A 81 -13.36 -27.90 4.51
C ALA A 81 -12.66 -28.28 3.20
N VAL A 82 -11.51 -28.94 3.31
CA VAL A 82 -10.87 -29.62 2.17
C VAL A 82 -11.70 -30.85 1.83
N THR A 83 -12.39 -30.80 0.71
CA THR A 83 -13.30 -31.88 0.24
C THR A 83 -12.65 -32.80 -0.77
N LYS A 84 -11.53 -32.37 -1.36
CA LYS A 84 -10.69 -33.18 -2.24
C LYS A 84 -9.24 -32.73 -2.11
N THR A 85 -8.35 -33.68 -1.86
CA THR A 85 -6.91 -33.48 -2.00
C THR A 85 -6.50 -33.87 -3.42
N GLY A 86 -5.75 -33.02 -4.08
CA GLY A 86 -5.36 -33.17 -5.48
C GLY A 86 -3.98 -32.56 -5.75
N SER A 87 -3.82 -31.94 -6.91
CA SER A 87 -2.61 -31.21 -7.29
C SER A 87 -2.42 -29.91 -6.48
N ASP A 88 -1.33 -29.20 -6.77
CA ASP A 88 -1.02 -27.90 -6.17
C ASP A 88 -1.99 -26.79 -6.58
N LEU A 89 -2.74 -26.99 -7.68
CA LEU A 89 -3.86 -26.13 -8.07
C LEU A 89 -4.97 -26.21 -7.02
N LYS A 90 -5.50 -25.06 -6.60
CA LYS A 90 -6.55 -24.94 -5.59
C LYS A 90 -7.83 -24.42 -6.21
N VAL A 91 -8.96 -25.07 -5.92
CA VAL A 91 -10.30 -24.58 -6.22
C VAL A 91 -10.99 -24.27 -4.89
N ILE A 92 -11.41 -23.02 -4.69
CA ILE A 92 -12.15 -22.56 -3.52
C ILE A 92 -13.58 -22.26 -3.97
N ARG A 93 -14.57 -22.85 -3.30
CA ARG A 93 -16.00 -22.71 -3.65
C ARG A 93 -16.78 -22.08 -2.50
N GLY A 94 -17.61 -21.09 -2.79
CA GLY A 94 -18.39 -20.38 -1.77
C GLY A 94 -19.13 -19.18 -2.37
N THR A 95 -19.45 -18.18 -1.56
CA THR A 95 -19.93 -16.89 -2.07
C THR A 95 -18.72 -16.02 -2.39
N VAL A 96 -18.46 -15.74 -3.66
CA VAL A 96 -17.31 -14.94 -4.11
C VAL A 96 -17.72 -13.47 -4.25
N LEU A 97 -17.03 -12.57 -3.56
CA LEU A 97 -17.15 -11.13 -3.74
C LEU A 97 -16.20 -10.70 -4.88
N ALA A 98 -16.66 -10.83 -6.12
CA ALA A 98 -15.94 -10.33 -7.29
C ALA A 98 -16.10 -8.80 -7.39
N PRO A 99 -15.26 -8.10 -8.19
CA PRO A 99 -15.15 -6.64 -8.11
C PRO A 99 -16.49 -5.87 -8.25
N GLU A 100 -17.34 -6.27 -9.19
CA GLU A 100 -18.65 -5.64 -9.44
C GLU A 100 -19.83 -6.63 -9.38
N GLU A 101 -19.61 -7.83 -8.81
CA GLU A 101 -20.63 -8.89 -8.75
C GLU A 101 -20.42 -9.83 -7.56
N VAL A 102 -21.51 -10.23 -6.91
CA VAL A 102 -21.51 -11.31 -5.91
C VAL A 102 -21.90 -12.61 -6.59
N LEU A 103 -21.00 -13.60 -6.57
CA LEU A 103 -21.22 -14.93 -7.16
C LEU A 103 -21.48 -15.95 -6.04
N ARG A 104 -22.76 -16.18 -5.72
CA ARG A 104 -23.15 -17.21 -4.76
C ARG A 104 -22.94 -18.60 -5.38
N ASN A 105 -22.33 -19.50 -4.63
CA ASN A 105 -21.86 -20.81 -5.13
C ASN A 105 -20.82 -20.70 -6.27
N GLY A 106 -20.10 -19.57 -6.33
CA GLY A 106 -19.02 -19.35 -7.29
C GLY A 106 -17.73 -20.11 -6.94
N GLU A 107 -16.75 -19.99 -7.84
CA GLU A 107 -15.45 -20.64 -7.73
C GLU A 107 -14.31 -19.65 -7.93
N ILE A 108 -13.22 -19.84 -7.16
CA ILE A 108 -11.91 -19.26 -7.43
C ILE A 108 -10.91 -20.38 -7.67
N VAL A 109 -10.07 -20.22 -8.70
CA VAL A 109 -8.95 -21.14 -8.98
C VAL A 109 -7.63 -20.41 -8.79
N VAL A 110 -6.75 -20.96 -7.96
CA VAL A 110 -5.43 -20.41 -7.63
C VAL A 110 -4.34 -21.41 -8.04
N ASP A 111 -3.34 -20.92 -8.77
CA ASP A 111 -2.18 -21.71 -9.20
C ASP A 111 -1.13 -21.91 -8.09
N SER A 112 -0.10 -22.70 -8.38
CA SER A 112 0.98 -22.97 -7.42
C SER A 112 1.91 -21.78 -7.17
N ARG A 113 1.86 -20.75 -8.02
CA ARG A 113 2.60 -19.49 -7.85
C ARG A 113 1.83 -18.50 -6.97
N GLY A 114 0.53 -18.76 -6.74
CA GLY A 114 -0.35 -17.91 -5.96
C GLY A 114 -1.18 -16.94 -6.79
N TYR A 115 -1.24 -17.09 -8.12
CA TYR A 115 -2.08 -16.25 -9.00
C TYR A 115 -3.48 -16.85 -9.16
N ILE A 116 -4.47 -15.98 -9.20
CA ILE A 116 -5.86 -16.33 -9.52
C ILE A 116 -5.96 -16.57 -11.03
N LEU A 117 -6.37 -17.77 -11.43
CA LEU A 117 -6.59 -18.11 -12.84
C LEU A 117 -8.03 -17.88 -13.29
N CYS A 118 -8.97 -17.88 -12.33
CA CYS A 118 -10.40 -17.71 -12.58
C CYS A 118 -11.13 -17.34 -11.29
N ALA A 119 -12.09 -16.43 -11.39
CA ALA A 119 -13.10 -16.13 -10.37
C ALA A 119 -14.44 -15.99 -11.10
N ALA A 120 -15.28 -17.04 -11.06
CA ALA A 120 -16.49 -17.11 -11.87
C ALA A 120 -17.46 -18.17 -11.31
N CYS A 121 -18.67 -18.25 -11.86
CA CYS A 121 -19.60 -19.34 -11.56
C CYS A 121 -19.09 -20.73 -11.94
N ASN A 122 -18.18 -20.82 -12.92
CA ASN A 122 -17.61 -22.09 -13.36
C ASN A 122 -16.20 -21.89 -13.92
N CYS A 123 -15.22 -22.49 -13.26
CA CYS A 123 -13.82 -22.41 -13.66
C CYS A 123 -13.28 -23.72 -14.26
N LYS A 124 -14.15 -24.66 -14.66
CA LYS A 124 -13.75 -25.99 -15.16
C LYS A 124 -12.88 -25.96 -16.41
N ALA A 125 -12.93 -24.88 -17.19
CA ALA A 125 -12.10 -24.70 -18.38
C ALA A 125 -10.60 -24.53 -18.05
N ILE A 126 -10.25 -24.26 -16.79
CA ILE A 126 -8.85 -24.12 -16.37
C ILE A 126 -8.12 -25.47 -16.46
N THR A 127 -6.98 -25.48 -17.14
CA THR A 127 -6.12 -26.66 -17.26
C THR A 127 -5.72 -27.19 -15.88
N GLY A 128 -5.94 -28.48 -15.64
CA GLY A 128 -5.63 -29.13 -14.36
C GLY A 128 -6.74 -29.06 -13.30
N TYR A 129 -7.86 -28.39 -13.59
CA TYR A 129 -9.01 -28.25 -12.68
C TYR A 129 -9.51 -29.59 -12.13
N ASP A 130 -9.70 -30.60 -12.99
CA ASP A 130 -10.18 -31.92 -12.57
C ASP A 130 -9.20 -32.67 -11.64
N ALA A 131 -7.93 -32.27 -11.59
CA ALA A 131 -6.93 -32.81 -10.69
C ALA A 131 -6.72 -31.95 -9.43
N ALA A 132 -7.30 -30.75 -9.36
CA ALA A 132 -7.08 -29.78 -8.29
C ALA A 132 -7.52 -30.26 -6.91
N SER A 133 -6.89 -29.71 -5.88
CA SER A 133 -7.41 -29.75 -4.51
C SER A 133 -8.62 -28.82 -4.39
N VAL A 134 -9.67 -29.24 -3.70
CA VAL A 134 -10.93 -28.50 -3.59
C VAL A 134 -11.25 -28.17 -2.13
N ILE A 135 -11.40 -26.88 -1.86
CA ILE A 135 -11.86 -26.32 -0.60
C ILE A 135 -13.31 -25.88 -0.81
N SER A 136 -14.23 -26.50 -0.06
CA SER A 136 -15.66 -26.16 -0.12
C SER A 136 -16.04 -25.35 1.10
N CYS A 137 -16.57 -24.15 0.87
CA CYS A 137 -17.02 -23.20 1.88
C CYS A 137 -18.50 -22.83 1.63
N PRO A 138 -19.45 -23.75 1.88
CA PRO A 138 -20.86 -23.54 1.51
C PRO A 138 -21.48 -22.30 2.17
N ASP A 139 -21.08 -22.00 3.40
CA ASP A 139 -21.49 -20.79 4.13
C ASP A 139 -20.40 -19.71 4.12
N GLY A 140 -19.28 -19.91 3.44
CA GLY A 140 -18.17 -18.96 3.45
C GLY A 140 -18.34 -17.85 2.44
N VAL A 141 -18.06 -16.61 2.87
CA VAL A 141 -17.91 -15.45 1.99
C VAL A 141 -16.43 -15.24 1.70
N ILE A 142 -16.06 -15.35 0.43
CA ILE A 142 -14.71 -15.26 -0.10
C ILE A 142 -14.50 -13.82 -0.58
N SER A 143 -13.65 -13.09 0.13
CA SER A 143 -13.29 -11.69 -0.11
C SER A 143 -11.82 -11.60 -0.52
N PRO A 144 -11.39 -10.55 -1.26
CA PRO A 144 -10.01 -10.10 -1.19
C PRO A 144 -9.57 -9.96 0.27
N GLY A 145 -8.30 -10.24 0.54
CA GLY A 145 -7.69 -9.88 1.82
C GLY A 145 -7.83 -8.38 2.06
N LEU A 146 -8.06 -7.99 3.31
CA LEU A 146 -8.19 -6.58 3.66
C LEU A 146 -6.83 -5.88 3.51
N ILE A 147 -6.85 -4.62 3.12
CA ILE A 147 -5.67 -3.78 2.95
C ILE A 147 -5.79 -2.59 3.87
N ASN A 148 -4.78 -2.38 4.71
CA ASN A 148 -4.69 -1.22 5.59
C ASN A 148 -3.65 -0.22 5.05
N PRO A 149 -4.05 0.84 4.33
CA PRO A 149 -3.13 1.81 3.76
C PRO A 149 -2.53 2.78 4.79
N HIS A 150 -2.84 2.66 6.08
CA HIS A 150 -2.26 3.53 7.10
C HIS A 150 -2.25 2.94 8.53
N GLU A 151 -1.06 2.70 9.07
CA GLU A 151 -0.79 2.31 10.47
C GLU A 151 0.63 2.73 10.88
N HIS A 152 0.98 2.57 12.17
CA HIS A 152 2.29 2.80 12.76
C HIS A 152 2.78 1.60 13.61
N LEU A 153 3.20 0.51 12.97
CA LEU A 153 3.71 -0.71 13.60
C LEU A 153 4.89 -0.48 14.56
N THR A 154 5.70 0.56 14.34
CA THR A 154 6.79 0.94 15.27
C THR A 154 6.31 1.45 16.64
N TYR A 155 5.00 1.62 16.83
CA TYR A 155 4.35 2.08 18.06
C TYR A 155 3.48 0.99 18.72
N GLN A 156 3.62 -0.26 18.30
CA GLN A 156 2.85 -1.40 18.85
C GLN A 156 3.27 -1.79 20.29
N ASN A 157 4.28 -1.10 20.86
CA ASN A 157 4.66 -1.16 22.27
C ASN A 157 3.87 -0.17 23.16
N ASN A 158 2.66 0.19 22.71
CA ASN A 158 1.67 0.98 23.42
C ASN A 158 0.33 0.25 23.48
N LYS A 159 -0.56 0.79 24.30
CA LYS A 159 -1.97 0.46 24.37
C LYS A 159 -2.79 1.70 24.01
N PRO A 160 -4.10 1.58 23.76
CA PRO A 160 -4.98 2.73 23.68
C PRO A 160 -4.79 3.70 24.85
N ILE A 161 -4.76 5.00 24.56
CA ILE A 161 -4.54 6.06 25.55
C ILE A 161 -5.87 6.78 25.76
N GLY A 162 -6.43 6.69 26.96
CA GLY A 162 -7.61 7.48 27.28
C GLY A 162 -7.30 8.98 27.31
N HIS A 163 -8.09 9.77 26.58
CA HIS A 163 -7.99 11.23 26.52
C HIS A 163 -8.99 11.95 27.46
N GLY A 164 -9.95 11.20 28.02
CA GLY A 164 -11.01 11.77 28.86
C GLY A 164 -11.92 12.67 28.03
N GLU A 165 -12.23 13.85 28.55
CA GLU A 165 -12.98 14.87 27.79
C GLU A 165 -12.08 15.59 26.78
N GLU A 166 -10.74 15.55 26.90
CA GLU A 166 -9.81 16.31 26.02
C GLU A 166 -10.00 15.96 24.53
N ARG A 167 -10.17 16.98 23.69
CA ARG A 167 -10.16 16.90 22.23
C ARG A 167 -9.28 18.01 21.67
N TYR A 168 -8.68 17.71 20.52
CA TYR A 168 -7.68 18.55 19.87
C TYR A 168 -8.26 19.22 18.63
N GLU A 169 -7.58 20.23 18.12
CA GLU A 169 -7.98 21.04 16.97
C GLU A 169 -7.02 20.78 15.82
N ASN A 170 -5.77 20.49 16.15
CA ASN A 170 -4.71 20.13 15.21
C ASN A 170 -3.82 19.06 15.82
N ARG A 171 -3.18 18.26 14.97
CA ARG A 171 -2.23 17.24 15.42
C ARG A 171 -1.09 17.75 16.32
N SER A 172 -0.71 19.03 16.21
CA SER A 172 0.32 19.59 17.10
C SER A 172 -0.11 19.62 18.57
N ASP A 173 -1.42 19.63 18.85
CA ASP A 173 -1.96 19.80 20.19
C ASP A 173 -1.76 18.57 21.06
N TRP A 174 -2.01 17.38 20.50
CA TRP A 174 -1.71 16.13 21.18
C TRP A 174 -0.19 15.91 21.36
N GLN A 175 0.63 16.69 20.65
CA GLN A 175 2.08 16.77 20.87
C GLN A 175 2.48 17.80 21.96
N GLY A 176 1.54 18.54 22.53
CA GLY A 176 1.73 19.53 23.60
C GLY A 176 1.73 20.98 23.13
N ALA A 177 1.24 21.28 21.92
CA ALA A 177 1.05 22.65 21.46
C ALA A 177 -0.20 23.29 22.09
N ARG A 178 -0.33 24.61 21.93
CA ARG A 178 -1.51 25.43 22.30
C ARG A 178 -2.05 25.24 23.74
N GLY A 179 -1.20 24.77 24.65
CA GLY A 179 -1.56 24.56 26.07
C GLY A 179 -2.22 23.20 26.33
N HIS A 180 -2.37 22.36 25.32
CA HIS A 180 -2.92 21.02 25.45
C HIS A 180 -1.95 20.07 26.15
N LYS A 181 -2.52 19.03 26.76
CA LYS A 181 -1.75 17.96 27.39
C LYS A 181 -1.17 17.06 26.30
N ARG A 182 0.17 16.97 26.27
CA ARG A 182 0.90 16.02 25.43
C ARG A 182 0.51 14.57 25.77
N LEU A 183 0.29 13.77 24.73
CA LEU A 183 0.10 12.32 24.86
C LEU A 183 1.43 11.62 25.16
N GLU A 184 1.37 10.68 26.11
CA GLU A 184 2.53 9.90 26.54
C GLU A 184 2.55 8.55 25.83
N TYR A 185 3.40 8.43 24.81
CA TYR A 185 3.56 7.23 23.99
C TYR A 185 5.04 6.84 23.85
N LYS A 186 5.27 5.60 23.45
CA LYS A 186 6.60 5.03 23.18
C LYS A 186 6.73 4.75 21.69
N SER A 187 7.87 5.06 21.10
CA SER A 187 8.22 4.56 19.77
C SER A 187 9.23 3.42 19.88
N GLY A 188 9.62 2.84 18.74
CA GLY A 188 10.70 1.87 18.67
C GLY A 188 10.32 0.48 19.19
N ALA A 189 9.10 0.04 18.93
CA ALA A 189 8.72 -1.36 19.10
C ALA A 189 9.74 -2.27 18.38
N ASN A 190 10.21 -3.30 19.07
CA ASN A 190 11.15 -4.26 18.46
C ASN A 190 10.42 -5.15 17.43
N GLN A 191 11.18 -5.84 16.59
CA GLN A 191 10.64 -6.69 15.51
C GLN A 191 9.62 -7.74 16.00
N THR A 192 9.80 -8.33 17.19
CA THR A 192 8.85 -9.30 17.76
C THR A 192 7.52 -8.64 18.12
N VAL A 193 7.54 -7.41 18.63
CA VAL A 193 6.33 -6.64 18.96
C VAL A 193 5.64 -6.11 17.68
N GLN A 194 6.41 -5.73 16.66
CA GLN A 194 5.86 -5.37 15.34
C GLN A 194 5.15 -6.57 14.70
N ALA A 195 5.78 -7.76 14.71
CA ALA A 195 5.18 -9.01 14.25
C ALA A 195 3.92 -9.40 15.03
N TYR A 196 3.88 -9.08 16.34
CA TYR A 196 2.66 -9.24 17.12
C TYR A 196 1.55 -8.28 16.66
N GLY A 197 1.88 -7.03 16.34
CA GLY A 197 0.94 -6.10 15.71
C GLY A 197 0.38 -6.67 14.41
N GLU A 198 1.24 -7.13 13.51
CA GLU A 198 0.85 -7.79 12.25
C GLU A 198 -0.04 -9.01 12.49
N LEU A 199 0.22 -9.82 13.52
CA LEU A 199 -0.64 -10.96 13.85
C LEU A 199 -2.10 -10.51 14.11
N ARG A 200 -2.32 -9.37 14.75
CA ARG A 200 -3.69 -8.87 15.03
C ARG A 200 -4.43 -8.45 13.77
N PHE A 201 -3.71 -7.84 12.83
CA PHE A 201 -4.24 -7.52 11.51
C PHE A 201 -4.53 -8.79 10.71
N LEU A 202 -3.63 -9.78 10.74
CA LEU A 202 -3.79 -11.04 10.02
C LEU A 202 -5.02 -11.81 10.52
N MET A 203 -5.26 -11.79 11.83
CA MET A 203 -6.44 -12.39 12.46
C MET A 203 -7.76 -11.74 12.00
N SER A 204 -7.72 -10.54 11.43
CA SER A 204 -8.88 -9.81 10.89
C SER A 204 -9.10 -10.04 9.39
N GLY A 205 -8.21 -10.80 8.74
CA GLY A 205 -8.22 -11.03 7.29
C GLY A 205 -7.37 -10.04 6.49
N THR A 206 -6.58 -9.19 7.15
CA THR A 206 -5.63 -8.28 6.48
C THR A 206 -4.46 -9.06 5.90
N THR A 207 -4.10 -8.79 4.65
CA THR A 207 -2.96 -9.41 3.96
C THR A 207 -1.85 -8.44 3.62
N SER A 208 -2.16 -7.14 3.52
CA SER A 208 -1.20 -6.08 3.22
C SER A 208 -1.47 -4.81 4.04
N ILE A 209 -0.41 -4.07 4.36
CA ILE A 209 -0.45 -2.87 5.20
C ILE A 209 0.61 -1.84 4.77
N ALA A 210 0.31 -0.55 4.81
CA ALA A 210 1.35 0.50 4.90
C ALA A 210 1.49 0.85 6.38
N GLY A 211 2.51 0.28 7.00
CA GLY A 211 2.59 0.13 8.45
C GLY A 211 3.55 1.09 9.14
N GLY A 212 4.32 1.92 8.42
CA GLY A 212 5.35 2.76 9.05
C GLY A 212 6.35 1.97 9.90
N GLY A 213 6.60 0.71 9.50
CA GLY A 213 7.24 -0.35 10.27
C GLY A 213 6.82 -1.71 9.74
N GLY A 214 7.41 -2.78 10.26
CA GLY A 214 7.10 -4.13 9.79
C GLY A 214 8.19 -5.17 10.04
N VAL A 215 7.83 -6.43 9.81
CA VAL A 215 8.75 -7.54 9.58
C VAL A 215 8.32 -8.34 8.35
N PRO A 216 9.26 -8.92 7.58
CA PRO A 216 8.88 -9.83 6.50
C PRO A 216 8.27 -11.09 7.10
N GLY A 217 7.04 -11.47 6.71
CA GLY A 217 6.51 -12.76 7.11
C GLY A 217 5.02 -12.96 7.24
N LEU A 218 4.34 -12.18 8.09
CA LEU A 218 2.94 -12.43 8.44
C LEU A 218 2.01 -11.69 7.48
N ILE A 219 2.27 -10.39 7.29
CA ILE A 219 1.57 -9.47 6.38
C ILE A 219 2.61 -8.89 5.41
N ARG A 220 2.18 -8.39 4.25
CA ARG A 220 3.06 -7.58 3.40
C ARG A 220 3.05 -6.13 3.86
N ASN A 221 4.20 -5.63 4.32
CA ASN A 221 4.36 -4.20 4.58
C ASN A 221 4.78 -3.52 3.28
N LEU A 222 3.96 -2.57 2.83
CA LEU A 222 4.02 -2.00 1.48
C LEU A 222 4.89 -0.75 1.40
N ASP A 223 5.27 -0.16 2.54
CA ASP A 223 5.89 1.17 2.63
C ASP A 223 7.30 1.19 3.26
N THR A 224 7.91 0.02 3.49
CA THR A 224 9.17 -0.09 4.23
C THR A 224 10.36 -0.51 3.37
N SER A 225 10.27 -1.67 2.69
CA SER A 225 11.37 -2.25 1.93
C SER A 225 10.88 -3.27 0.90
N ALA A 226 11.70 -3.49 -0.13
CA ALA A 226 11.40 -4.46 -1.19
C ALA A 226 11.29 -5.92 -0.67
N ASP A 227 11.96 -6.22 0.45
CA ASP A 227 11.92 -7.57 1.05
C ASP A 227 10.57 -7.86 1.71
N GLU A 228 9.89 -6.80 2.20
CA GLU A 228 8.58 -6.88 2.86
C GLU A 228 7.40 -6.85 1.87
N LEU A 229 7.67 -6.53 0.59
CA LEU A 229 6.72 -6.74 -0.51
C LEU A 229 6.53 -8.22 -0.84
N GLU A 230 7.41 -9.11 -0.39
CA GLU A 230 7.29 -10.57 -0.56
C GLU A 230 6.98 -11.05 -1.99
N GLY A 231 7.51 -10.35 -3.00
CA GLY A 231 7.27 -10.67 -4.40
C GLY A 231 6.02 -10.05 -5.03
N LEU A 232 5.32 -9.18 -4.30
CA LEU A 232 4.31 -8.31 -4.87
C LEU A 232 4.97 -7.33 -5.85
N PRO A 233 4.58 -7.31 -7.14
CA PRO A 233 5.26 -6.57 -8.19
C PRO A 233 4.83 -5.10 -8.25
N ILE A 234 5.04 -4.37 -7.16
CA ILE A 234 4.72 -2.95 -7.01
C ILE A 234 5.98 -2.14 -6.66
N GLN A 235 5.93 -0.81 -6.82
CA GLN A 235 6.85 0.07 -6.12
C GLN A 235 6.47 0.16 -4.63
N ILE A 236 7.46 0.29 -3.75
CA ILE A 236 7.23 0.55 -2.32
C ILE A 236 6.46 1.87 -2.21
N ALA A 237 5.37 1.88 -1.46
CA ALA A 237 4.60 3.09 -1.18
C ALA A 237 5.44 4.06 -0.33
N ASP A 238 5.40 5.34 -0.66
CA ASP A 238 6.15 6.37 0.07
C ASP A 238 5.25 7.04 1.10
N THR A 239 5.49 6.81 2.38
CA THR A 239 4.73 7.42 3.49
C THR A 239 5.45 8.68 4.01
N ASP A 240 4.76 9.82 4.05
CA ASP A 240 5.32 11.12 4.43
C ASP A 240 4.49 11.83 5.51
N VAL A 241 4.96 11.75 6.75
CA VAL A 241 4.26 12.35 7.91
C VAL A 241 4.39 13.88 7.94
N PHE A 242 5.37 14.46 7.23
CA PHE A 242 5.70 15.90 7.31
C PHE A 242 6.07 16.51 5.94
N PRO A 243 5.15 16.51 4.96
CA PRO A 243 5.43 16.99 3.59
C PRO A 243 5.87 18.46 3.51
N LEU A 244 5.47 19.29 4.49
CA LEU A 244 5.81 20.71 4.56
C LEU A 244 7.09 21.03 5.34
N SER A 245 7.85 20.03 5.82
CA SER A 245 9.16 20.18 6.48
C SER A 245 9.19 21.15 7.69
N THR A 246 8.47 20.82 8.76
CA THR A 246 8.96 20.93 10.15
C THR A 246 7.95 20.33 11.12
N PRO A 247 8.38 19.56 12.14
CA PRO A 247 7.56 19.31 13.31
C PRO A 247 7.32 20.64 14.05
N GLY A 248 6.06 21.09 14.13
CA GLY A 248 5.64 22.15 15.05
C GLY A 248 5.60 23.59 14.51
N LYS A 249 5.64 23.81 13.20
CA LYS A 249 5.24 25.11 12.60
C LYS A 249 4.00 24.92 11.74
N ASN A 250 2.85 25.17 12.33
CA ASN A 250 1.59 25.26 11.60
C ASN A 250 1.31 26.70 11.23
N LEU A 251 0.77 26.92 10.04
CA LEU A 251 0.39 28.24 9.56
C LEU A 251 -1.10 28.20 9.28
N ALA A 252 -1.87 29.11 9.87
CA ALA A 252 -3.29 29.26 9.54
C ALA A 252 -3.50 29.91 8.15
N ARG A 253 -2.47 30.58 7.60
CA ARG A 253 -2.49 31.26 6.30
C ARG A 253 -1.08 31.34 5.72
N GLY A 254 -1.00 31.23 4.40
CA GLY A 254 0.24 31.38 3.64
C GLY A 254 1.15 30.16 3.79
N CYS A 255 2.15 30.07 2.92
CA CYS A 255 2.92 28.84 2.72
C CYS A 255 4.42 29.00 2.99
N GLU A 256 4.78 29.93 3.88
CA GLU A 256 6.16 30.19 4.28
C GLU A 256 6.71 29.12 5.24
N TYR A 257 6.72 27.86 4.80
CA TYR A 257 7.38 26.75 5.49
C TYR A 257 8.89 26.77 5.23
N SER A 258 9.68 26.24 6.16
CA SER A 258 11.14 26.19 6.01
C SER A 258 11.58 25.32 4.83
N SER A 259 12.86 25.43 4.44
CA SER A 259 13.46 24.55 3.42
C SER A 259 13.24 23.06 3.72
N GLY A 260 13.10 22.24 2.68
CA GLY A 260 12.99 20.78 2.80
C GLY A 260 11.61 20.22 2.51
N ARG A 261 10.66 21.04 2.07
CA ARG A 261 9.34 20.60 1.61
C ARG A 261 9.46 19.55 0.51
N THR A 262 8.57 18.57 0.55
CA THR A 262 8.36 17.64 -0.56
C THR A 262 7.89 18.43 -1.78
N THR A 263 8.32 18.01 -2.98
CA THR A 263 8.03 18.72 -4.24
C THR A 263 7.33 17.77 -5.21
N ARG A 264 6.54 18.33 -6.14
CA ARG A 264 5.92 17.59 -7.25
C ARG A 264 6.96 16.74 -8.01
N GLY A 265 8.12 17.33 -8.29
CA GLY A 265 9.23 16.64 -8.94
C GLY A 265 9.76 15.45 -8.12
N GLY A 266 9.79 15.58 -6.78
CA GLY A 266 10.21 14.53 -5.85
C GLY A 266 9.28 13.31 -5.86
N ILE A 267 7.97 13.52 -6.02
CA ILE A 267 6.98 12.43 -6.04
C ILE A 267 6.64 11.93 -7.45
N SER A 268 7.11 12.58 -8.51
CA SER A 268 6.74 12.29 -9.91
C SER A 268 7.08 10.89 -10.42
N GLN A 269 8.00 10.19 -9.75
CA GLN A 269 8.43 8.82 -10.09
C GLN A 269 7.85 7.77 -9.13
N LEU A 270 6.94 8.16 -8.25
CA LEU A 270 6.28 7.26 -7.32
C LEU A 270 4.99 6.73 -7.94
N GLU A 271 4.68 5.46 -7.68
CA GLU A 271 3.37 4.87 -7.96
C GLU A 271 2.38 5.06 -6.81
N SER A 272 2.88 5.42 -5.62
CA SER A 272 2.09 5.67 -4.42
C SER A 272 2.80 6.65 -3.49
N TYR A 273 2.06 7.64 -3.01
CA TYR A 273 2.51 8.65 -2.04
C TYR A 273 1.42 8.86 -0.99
N LEU A 274 1.74 8.67 0.28
CA LEU A 274 0.83 8.63 1.43
C LEU A 274 1.18 9.75 2.42
N PRO A 275 0.81 11.02 2.15
CA PRO A 275 1.12 12.12 3.04
C PRO A 275 0.05 12.33 4.13
N HIS A 276 0.49 12.71 5.33
CA HIS A 276 -0.38 13.32 6.35
C HIS A 276 -0.64 14.79 5.97
N ILE A 277 -1.87 15.11 5.57
CA ILE A 277 -2.31 16.47 5.23
C ILE A 277 -3.69 16.68 5.83
N SER A 278 -3.89 17.84 6.46
CA SER A 278 -5.17 18.23 7.06
C SER A 278 -5.65 17.30 8.18
N GLU A 279 -4.71 16.92 9.04
CA GLU A 279 -4.94 16.18 10.27
C GLU A 279 -5.34 17.14 11.42
N GLY A 280 -6.63 17.49 11.44
CA GLY A 280 -7.23 18.42 12.41
C GLY A 280 -8.54 19.00 11.88
N ILE A 281 -9.13 19.95 12.59
CA ILE A 281 -10.43 20.59 12.27
C ILE A 281 -10.34 22.11 12.14
N ASP A 282 -9.13 22.67 12.11
CA ASP A 282 -8.89 24.11 12.16
C ASP A 282 -8.25 24.67 10.88
N ASP A 283 -8.17 26.01 10.81
CA ASP A 283 -7.55 26.72 9.67
C ASP A 283 -6.10 26.29 9.41
N GLU A 284 -5.37 25.87 10.46
CA GLU A 284 -3.99 25.39 10.33
C GLU A 284 -3.93 24.06 9.60
N ALA A 285 -4.81 23.11 9.95
CA ALA A 285 -4.94 21.83 9.25
C ALA A 285 -5.41 22.03 7.80
N HIS A 286 -6.40 22.90 7.56
CA HIS A 286 -6.87 23.20 6.20
C HIS A 286 -5.76 23.85 5.34
N ASN A 287 -4.99 24.79 5.90
CA ASN A 287 -3.92 25.46 5.15
C ASN A 287 -2.76 24.51 4.77
N GLU A 288 -2.60 23.36 5.43
CA GLU A 288 -1.67 22.31 4.95
C GLU A 288 -2.07 21.83 3.54
N PHE A 289 -3.36 21.60 3.29
CA PHE A 289 -3.86 21.23 1.97
C PHE A 289 -3.61 22.36 0.96
N VAL A 290 -4.01 23.59 1.31
CA VAL A 290 -3.81 24.77 0.43
C VAL A 290 -2.34 24.91 0.00
N CYS A 291 -1.40 24.70 0.91
CA CYS A 291 0.04 24.81 0.62
C CYS A 291 0.64 23.59 -0.09
N THR A 292 -0.09 22.49 -0.20
CA THR A 292 0.29 21.29 -0.94
C THR A 292 -0.54 21.08 -2.20
N SER A 293 -1.49 21.96 -2.52
CA SER A 293 -2.32 21.87 -3.74
C SER A 293 -2.33 23.16 -4.57
N ALA A 294 -2.23 24.34 -3.94
CA ALA A 294 -2.48 25.63 -4.59
C ALA A 294 -1.26 26.55 -4.73
N GLU A 295 -0.10 26.23 -4.13
CA GLU A 295 1.11 27.07 -4.17
C GLU A 295 1.96 26.86 -5.43
N GLY A 296 1.32 26.94 -6.59
CA GLY A 296 1.95 26.71 -7.88
C GLY A 296 2.47 25.29 -8.08
N ASP A 297 3.01 25.05 -9.27
CA ASP A 297 3.28 23.70 -9.77
C ASP A 297 4.37 22.92 -8.99
N GLN A 298 5.28 23.63 -8.32
CA GLN A 298 6.44 23.01 -7.69
C GLN A 298 6.06 22.19 -6.44
N TYR A 299 5.04 22.62 -5.71
CA TYR A 299 4.63 22.03 -4.43
C TYR A 299 3.23 21.43 -4.47
N ASP A 300 2.66 21.29 -5.66
CA ASP A 300 1.43 20.54 -5.89
C ASP A 300 1.72 19.03 -5.69
N LEU A 301 1.30 18.53 -4.53
CA LEU A 301 1.38 17.14 -4.11
C LEU A 301 0.04 16.40 -4.32
N VAL A 302 -1.04 17.09 -4.72
CA VAL A 302 -2.32 16.44 -5.02
C VAL A 302 -2.26 15.92 -6.44
N GLN A 303 -1.90 14.66 -6.58
CA GLN A 303 -1.62 14.02 -7.86
C GLN A 303 -2.22 12.60 -7.86
N LYS A 304 -2.34 11.98 -9.02
CA LYS A 304 -2.91 10.62 -9.16
C LYS A 304 -2.30 9.56 -8.24
N GLN A 305 -1.00 9.65 -7.92
CA GLN A 305 -0.33 8.71 -7.01
C GLN A 305 -0.56 9.01 -5.52
N THR A 306 -1.18 10.15 -5.20
CA THR A 306 -1.38 10.61 -3.82
C THR A 306 -2.61 9.97 -3.20
N ALA A 307 -2.49 9.53 -1.94
CA ALA A 307 -3.63 9.24 -1.08
C ALA A 307 -3.42 9.95 0.27
N ILE A 308 -4.23 10.97 0.53
CA ILE A 308 -4.10 11.87 1.68
C ILE A 308 -4.61 11.17 2.94
N ILE A 309 -3.76 11.04 3.95
CA ILE A 309 -4.12 10.44 5.23
C ILE A 309 -4.88 11.45 6.09
N HIS A 310 -5.95 10.98 6.73
CA HIS A 310 -6.90 11.72 7.57
C HIS A 310 -7.86 12.64 6.82
N ALA A 311 -7.35 13.65 6.10
CA ALA A 311 -8.16 14.54 5.26
C ALA A 311 -9.37 15.18 6.00
N VAL A 312 -9.19 15.62 7.26
CA VAL A 312 -10.29 16.03 8.14
C VAL A 312 -10.74 17.47 7.88
N ALA A 313 -9.79 18.39 7.68
CA ALA A 313 -10.06 19.81 7.46
C ALA A 313 -10.18 20.18 5.96
N LEU A 314 -10.91 19.38 5.18
CA LEU A 314 -11.21 19.66 3.78
C LEU A 314 -12.58 20.31 3.60
N ASN A 315 -12.72 21.05 2.49
CA ASN A 315 -13.96 21.66 2.01
C ASN A 315 -14.31 21.18 0.57
N PRO A 316 -15.47 21.55 0.01
CA PRO A 316 -15.86 21.10 -1.34
C PRO A 316 -14.89 21.42 -2.47
N ALA A 317 -14.25 22.60 -2.45
CA ALA A 317 -13.26 22.98 -3.47
C ALA A 317 -12.00 22.11 -3.41
N ASP A 318 -11.62 21.67 -2.21
CA ASP A 318 -10.51 20.74 -2.02
C ASP A 318 -10.89 19.34 -2.56
N ALA A 319 -12.10 18.87 -2.27
CA ALA A 319 -12.60 17.58 -2.76
C ALA A 319 -12.63 17.53 -4.29
N LYS A 320 -13.07 18.61 -4.94
CA LYS A 320 -13.05 18.77 -6.40
C LYS A 320 -11.64 18.76 -6.98
N ALA A 321 -10.67 19.37 -6.29
CA ALA A 321 -9.26 19.32 -6.70
C ALA A 321 -8.70 17.89 -6.61
N ILE A 322 -9.00 17.19 -5.51
CA ILE A 322 -8.61 15.79 -5.30
C ILE A 322 -9.20 14.89 -6.39
N GLN A 323 -10.50 15.00 -6.65
CA GLN A 323 -11.19 14.22 -7.69
C GLN A 323 -10.59 14.49 -9.07
N LYS A 324 -10.40 15.76 -9.43
CA LYS A 324 -9.88 16.16 -10.73
C LYS A 324 -8.50 15.56 -11.02
N ASP A 325 -7.63 15.54 -10.02
CA ASP A 325 -6.27 15.01 -10.16
C ASP A 325 -6.19 13.51 -9.82
N GLN A 326 -7.34 12.85 -9.64
CA GLN A 326 -7.49 11.42 -9.34
C GLN A 326 -6.73 10.99 -8.07
N ALA A 327 -6.55 11.93 -7.15
CA ALA A 327 -6.01 11.66 -5.83
C ALA A 327 -7.08 10.97 -4.96
N LYS A 328 -6.61 10.34 -3.89
CA LYS A 328 -7.46 9.54 -2.99
C LYS A 328 -7.32 10.06 -1.56
N ILE A 329 -8.16 9.55 -0.67
CA ILE A 329 -8.00 9.80 0.78
C ILE A 329 -7.98 8.49 1.55
N VAL A 330 -7.28 8.49 2.69
CA VAL A 330 -7.27 7.41 3.68
C VAL A 330 -7.98 7.93 4.94
N TRP A 331 -9.21 7.51 5.12
CA TRP A 331 -10.05 7.85 6.26
C TRP A 331 -9.72 6.94 7.45
N SER A 332 -9.46 7.54 8.61
CA SER A 332 -9.18 6.84 9.87
C SER A 332 -10.18 7.26 10.94
N PRO A 333 -11.46 6.87 10.81
CA PRO A 333 -12.54 7.39 11.63
C PRO A 333 -12.26 7.28 13.11
N ARG A 334 -11.80 6.12 13.61
CA ARG A 334 -11.60 5.93 15.04
C ARG A 334 -10.56 6.89 15.60
N SER A 335 -9.40 6.97 14.96
CA SER A 335 -8.32 7.86 15.40
C SER A 335 -8.72 9.33 15.31
N ASN A 336 -9.40 9.72 14.23
CA ASN A 336 -9.87 11.09 14.10
C ASN A 336 -10.85 11.47 15.21
N VAL A 337 -11.83 10.60 15.49
CA VAL A 337 -12.86 10.84 16.49
C VAL A 337 -12.30 10.88 17.90
N ASP A 338 -11.41 9.95 18.22
CA ASP A 338 -10.80 9.87 19.55
C ASP A 338 -9.92 11.09 19.85
N LEU A 339 -9.19 11.60 18.85
CA LEU A 339 -8.32 12.78 18.99
C LEU A 339 -9.08 14.11 18.87
N TYR A 340 -9.90 14.29 17.84
CA TYR A 340 -10.47 15.60 17.47
C TYR A 340 -11.94 15.74 17.88
N GLY A 341 -12.60 14.64 18.24
CA GLY A 341 -14.04 14.60 18.47
C GLY A 341 -14.83 14.70 17.15
N ASN A 342 -14.17 14.59 16.01
CA ASN A 342 -14.72 14.78 14.68
C ASN A 342 -13.92 13.93 13.68
N THR A 343 -14.38 13.80 12.45
CA THR A 343 -13.69 13.04 11.41
C THR A 343 -13.82 13.72 10.04
N ALA A 344 -13.21 13.13 9.01
CA ALA A 344 -13.36 13.61 7.64
C ALA A 344 -14.83 13.64 7.23
N GLN A 345 -15.22 14.64 6.43
CA GLN A 345 -16.56 14.71 5.84
C GLN A 345 -16.69 13.66 4.72
N ALA A 346 -16.76 12.39 5.10
CA ALA A 346 -16.71 11.25 4.19
C ALA A 346 -17.85 11.26 3.17
N VAL A 347 -19.05 11.70 3.57
CA VAL A 347 -20.21 11.84 2.66
C VAL A 347 -19.93 12.89 1.58
N MET A 348 -19.51 14.10 1.96
CA MET A 348 -19.13 15.15 1.01
C MET A 348 -18.02 14.70 0.04
N LEU A 349 -16.99 14.01 0.56
CA LEU A 349 -15.90 13.49 -0.27
C LEU A 349 -16.39 12.44 -1.29
N ASP A 350 -17.27 11.54 -0.88
CA ASP A 350 -17.85 10.53 -1.79
C ASP A 350 -18.78 11.16 -2.84
N LEU A 351 -19.60 12.14 -2.45
CA LEU A 351 -20.46 12.91 -3.36
C LEU A 351 -19.67 13.70 -4.40
N ALA A 352 -18.49 14.20 -4.01
CA ALA A 352 -17.53 14.82 -4.91
C ALA A 352 -16.81 13.81 -5.83
N GLY A 353 -17.01 12.50 -5.65
CA GLY A 353 -16.38 11.44 -6.43
C GLY A 353 -14.96 11.08 -6.01
N VAL A 354 -14.55 11.45 -4.78
CA VAL A 354 -13.22 11.09 -4.25
C VAL A 354 -13.23 9.64 -3.79
N ALA A 355 -12.26 8.84 -4.23
CA ALA A 355 -12.10 7.47 -3.74
C ALA A 355 -11.55 7.46 -2.30
N ILE A 356 -12.30 6.80 -1.41
CA ILE A 356 -12.01 6.72 0.03
C ILE A 356 -11.48 5.32 0.37
N ALA A 357 -10.31 5.24 0.98
CA ALA A 357 -9.77 4.03 1.60
C ALA A 357 -9.86 4.12 3.13
N LEU A 358 -9.89 2.99 3.83
CA LEU A 358 -9.98 2.93 5.29
C LEU A 358 -8.64 2.56 5.91
N GLY A 359 -8.10 3.37 6.83
CA GLY A 359 -6.86 3.10 7.54
C GLY A 359 -7.04 3.12 9.06
N THR A 360 -6.32 2.27 9.80
CA THR A 360 -6.49 2.20 11.26
C THR A 360 -5.74 3.27 12.04
N ASP A 361 -4.73 3.88 11.42
CA ASP A 361 -3.74 4.72 12.10
C ASP A 361 -3.06 3.90 13.23
N TRP A 362 -2.55 4.53 14.29
CA TRP A 362 -1.84 3.90 15.39
C TRP A 362 -2.73 3.46 16.57
N VAL A 363 -2.35 2.35 17.21
CA VAL A 363 -3.03 1.77 18.40
C VAL A 363 -3.41 2.74 19.55
N PRO A 364 -2.64 3.80 19.87
CA PRO A 364 -3.02 4.74 20.92
C PRO A 364 -4.39 5.41 20.75
N SER A 365 -4.81 5.73 19.52
CA SER A 365 -6.12 6.37 19.22
C SER A 365 -6.91 5.65 18.12
N GLY A 366 -6.28 4.74 17.38
CA GLY A 366 -6.86 4.01 16.26
C GLY A 366 -7.33 2.59 16.61
N SER A 367 -7.84 1.86 15.60
CA SER A 367 -8.27 0.47 15.80
C SER A 367 -7.08 -0.50 15.84
N MET A 368 -7.22 -1.58 16.62
CA MET A 368 -6.18 -2.63 16.67
C MET A 368 -6.11 -3.53 15.42
N ASN A 369 -7.13 -3.49 14.55
CA ASN A 369 -7.19 -4.20 13.28
C ASN A 369 -8.32 -3.66 12.37
N MET A 370 -8.37 -4.13 11.12
CA MET A 370 -9.30 -3.64 10.11
C MET A 370 -10.77 -3.98 10.38
N LEU A 371 -11.10 -5.11 11.02
CA LEU A 371 -12.50 -5.43 11.34
C LEU A 371 -13.09 -4.46 12.37
N ARG A 372 -12.27 -3.96 13.29
CA ARG A 372 -12.72 -2.95 14.27
C ARG A 372 -12.82 -1.54 13.67
N GLU A 373 -11.99 -1.23 12.69
CA GLU A 373 -12.09 0.02 11.93
C GLU A 373 -13.33 0.00 11.02
N LEU A 374 -13.59 -1.12 10.34
CA LEU A 374 -14.82 -1.32 9.56
C LEU A 374 -16.06 -1.19 10.43
N LYS A 375 -16.05 -1.77 11.64
CA LYS A 375 -17.14 -1.59 12.60
C LYS A 375 -17.32 -0.13 13.02
N CYS A 376 -16.23 0.64 13.13
CA CYS A 376 -16.29 2.08 13.40
C CYS A 376 -16.94 2.82 12.22
N ALA A 377 -16.44 2.60 11.01
CA ALA A 377 -16.96 3.21 9.78
C ALA A 377 -18.43 2.87 9.54
N ASP A 378 -18.84 1.61 9.72
CA ASP A 378 -20.24 1.19 9.64
C ASP A 378 -21.09 1.84 10.73
N SER A 379 -20.61 1.91 11.98
CA SER A 379 -21.36 2.60 13.04
C SER A 379 -21.57 4.08 12.74
N TRP A 380 -20.58 4.74 12.13
CA TRP A 380 -20.70 6.10 11.63
C TRP A 380 -21.75 6.18 10.52
N ASN A 381 -21.66 5.29 9.55
CA ASN A 381 -22.62 5.24 8.45
C ASN A 381 -24.07 5.05 8.94
N GLN A 382 -24.30 4.15 9.90
CA GLN A 382 -25.63 3.87 10.43
C GLN A 382 -26.21 5.00 11.29
N THR A 383 -25.35 5.80 11.93
CA THR A 383 -25.76 6.76 12.98
C THR A 383 -25.69 8.20 12.52
N TYR A 384 -24.65 8.56 11.77
CA TYR A 384 -24.26 9.94 11.49
C TYR A 384 -24.30 10.31 10.01
N PHE A 385 -24.45 9.34 9.10
CA PHE A 385 -24.41 9.58 7.65
C PHE A 385 -25.68 9.14 6.92
N ASP A 386 -26.81 9.02 7.62
CA ASP A 386 -28.09 8.55 7.04
C ASP A 386 -27.95 7.29 6.14
N LYS A 387 -27.02 6.39 6.49
CA LYS A 387 -26.70 5.17 5.71
C LYS A 387 -26.29 5.46 4.26
N HIS A 388 -25.62 6.58 4.03
CA HIS A 388 -25.09 7.00 2.74
C HIS A 388 -24.30 5.90 2.04
N PHE A 389 -23.39 5.22 2.74
CA PHE A 389 -22.56 4.17 2.15
C PHE A 389 -23.28 2.83 2.10
N THR A 390 -23.18 2.14 0.96
CA THR A 390 -23.58 0.73 0.87
C THR A 390 -22.58 -0.18 1.62
N ASP A 391 -22.99 -1.41 1.92
CA ASP A 391 -22.08 -2.46 2.38
C ASP A 391 -20.92 -2.70 1.38
N ALA A 392 -21.18 -2.56 0.08
CA ALA A 392 -20.15 -2.70 -0.93
C ALA A 392 -19.14 -1.53 -0.87
N ASP A 393 -19.59 -0.30 -0.59
CA ASP A 393 -18.70 0.86 -0.45
C ASP A 393 -17.76 0.70 0.74
N LEU A 394 -18.31 0.34 1.91
CA LEU A 394 -17.50 0.08 3.11
C LEU A 394 -16.49 -1.06 2.86
N TRP A 395 -16.90 -2.12 2.15
CA TRP A 395 -16.00 -3.20 1.75
C TRP A 395 -14.91 -2.74 0.76
N ARG A 396 -15.25 -1.89 -0.23
CA ARG A 396 -14.29 -1.32 -1.18
C ARG A 396 -13.26 -0.44 -0.47
N MET A 397 -13.66 0.34 0.53
CA MET A 397 -12.75 1.15 1.36
C MET A 397 -11.63 0.31 1.99
N ALA A 398 -11.94 -0.93 2.39
CA ALA A 398 -10.99 -1.86 3.02
C ALA A 398 -10.32 -2.85 2.05
N THR A 399 -10.61 -2.77 0.74
CA THR A 399 -10.07 -3.67 -0.29
C THR A 399 -9.50 -2.89 -1.47
N ILE A 400 -10.26 -2.71 -2.56
CA ILE A 400 -9.77 -2.11 -3.80
C ILE A 400 -9.31 -0.66 -3.62
N ASN A 401 -10.00 0.16 -2.81
CA ASN A 401 -9.59 1.54 -2.57
C ASN A 401 -8.29 1.59 -1.75
N GLY A 402 -8.13 0.67 -0.80
CA GLY A 402 -6.86 0.45 -0.10
C GLY A 402 -5.73 0.06 -1.06
N ALA A 403 -6.01 -0.78 -2.06
CA ALA A 403 -5.05 -1.14 -3.10
C ALA A 403 -4.66 0.06 -3.98
N PHE A 404 -5.61 0.92 -4.36
CA PHE A 404 -5.31 2.18 -5.08
C PHE A 404 -4.49 3.15 -4.25
N ALA A 405 -4.77 3.27 -2.94
CA ALA A 405 -4.06 4.16 -2.05
C ALA A 405 -2.56 3.80 -1.99
N VAL A 406 -2.22 2.50 -1.95
CA VAL A 406 -0.85 1.99 -1.85
C VAL A 406 -0.20 1.63 -3.20
N GLY A 407 -0.82 1.98 -4.33
CA GLY A 407 -0.29 1.70 -5.68
C GLY A 407 -0.22 0.21 -6.05
N ALA A 408 -1.12 -0.60 -5.50
CA ALA A 408 -1.18 -2.05 -5.68
C ALA A 408 -2.46 -2.55 -6.37
N SER A 409 -3.28 -1.65 -6.92
CA SER A 409 -4.57 -1.96 -7.54
C SER A 409 -4.48 -2.90 -8.74
N HIS A 410 -3.32 -3.02 -9.40
CA HIS A 410 -3.08 -3.99 -10.48
C HIS A 410 -2.71 -5.40 -10.01
N ALA A 411 -2.56 -5.62 -8.70
CA ALA A 411 -1.98 -6.85 -8.15
C ALA A 411 -2.81 -7.53 -7.05
N VAL A 412 -3.48 -6.74 -6.20
CA VAL A 412 -4.26 -7.19 -5.04
C VAL A 412 -5.50 -6.31 -4.85
N GLY A 413 -6.36 -6.64 -3.87
CA GLY A 413 -7.59 -5.89 -3.58
C GLY A 413 -8.81 -6.32 -4.39
N MET A 414 -8.64 -7.22 -5.36
CA MET A 414 -9.70 -7.77 -6.21
C MET A 414 -9.55 -9.28 -6.44
N LEU A 415 -10.68 -9.98 -6.57
CA LEU A 415 -10.73 -11.40 -6.97
C LEU A 415 -10.89 -11.48 -8.49
N LYS A 416 -9.80 -11.24 -9.23
CA LYS A 416 -9.76 -11.17 -10.69
C LYS A 416 -8.61 -12.04 -11.22
N ARG A 417 -8.72 -12.52 -12.47
CA ARG A 417 -7.64 -13.31 -13.10
C ARG A 417 -6.34 -12.49 -13.13
N GLY A 418 -5.20 -13.13 -12.84
CA GLY A 418 -3.89 -12.51 -12.83
C GLY A 418 -3.51 -11.82 -11.51
N TYR A 419 -4.46 -11.65 -10.58
CA TYR A 419 -4.19 -11.06 -9.27
C TYR A 419 -3.57 -12.12 -8.36
N LEU A 420 -2.78 -11.68 -7.38
CA LEU A 420 -2.33 -12.58 -6.32
C LEU A 420 -3.52 -12.99 -5.45
N ALA A 421 -3.52 -14.26 -5.02
CA ALA A 421 -4.54 -14.84 -4.16
C ALA A 421 -4.35 -14.39 -2.70
N ASP A 422 -4.54 -13.10 -2.49
CA ASP A 422 -4.80 -12.48 -1.20
C ASP A 422 -6.29 -12.60 -0.92
N ILE A 423 -6.64 -13.60 -0.12
CA ILE A 423 -8.03 -14.01 0.06
C ILE A 423 -8.30 -14.17 1.54
N ALA A 424 -9.38 -13.58 2.03
CA ALA A 424 -9.94 -13.88 3.34
C ALA A 424 -11.33 -14.53 3.17
N VAL A 425 -11.61 -15.56 3.96
CA VAL A 425 -12.92 -16.22 3.99
C VAL A 425 -13.57 -16.03 5.35
N TYR A 426 -14.78 -15.49 5.34
CA TYR A 426 -15.57 -15.16 6.53
C TYR A 426 -16.78 -16.08 6.68
N ASP A 427 -17.21 -16.35 7.92
CA ASP A 427 -18.44 -17.09 8.22
C ASP A 427 -19.66 -16.27 7.81
N GLY A 428 -20.30 -16.68 6.72
CA GLY A 428 -21.50 -16.05 6.19
C GLY A 428 -22.80 -16.67 6.72
N LYS A 429 -22.82 -17.41 7.83
CA LYS A 429 -24.06 -18.02 8.34
C LYS A 429 -25.08 -16.99 8.81
N THR A 430 -24.61 -15.96 9.52
CA THR A 430 -25.45 -14.90 10.12
C THR A 430 -25.64 -13.76 9.14
N SER A 431 -24.55 -13.12 8.73
CA SER A 431 -24.53 -12.03 7.76
C SER A 431 -24.10 -12.58 6.40
N LYS A 432 -24.61 -12.00 5.30
CA LYS A 432 -24.38 -12.50 3.93
C LYS A 432 -23.59 -11.49 3.10
N ASP A 433 -22.99 -11.98 2.03
CA ASP A 433 -22.30 -11.16 1.04
C ASP A 433 -21.33 -10.15 1.71
N PHE A 434 -21.33 -8.87 1.33
CA PHE A 434 -20.44 -7.85 1.92
C PHE A 434 -20.63 -7.67 3.44
N ARG A 435 -21.88 -7.75 3.94
CA ARG A 435 -22.22 -7.63 5.36
C ARG A 435 -21.52 -8.69 6.22
N ALA A 436 -21.23 -9.86 5.67
CA ALA A 436 -20.47 -10.91 6.36
C ALA A 436 -19.05 -10.47 6.73
N VAL A 437 -18.44 -9.59 5.93
CA VAL A 437 -17.11 -9.02 6.19
C VAL A 437 -17.21 -7.89 7.21
N ILE A 438 -18.18 -7.00 7.06
CA ILE A 438 -18.37 -5.83 7.94
C ILE A 438 -18.71 -6.25 9.38
N ASP A 439 -19.59 -7.24 9.54
CA ASP A 439 -20.03 -7.74 10.85
C ASP A 439 -19.07 -8.80 11.44
N ALA A 440 -17.98 -9.15 10.76
CA ALA A 440 -17.10 -10.23 11.22
C ALA A 440 -16.35 -9.86 12.50
N GLY A 441 -16.24 -10.82 13.41
CA GLY A 441 -15.18 -10.88 14.41
C GLY A 441 -14.02 -11.77 13.96
N VAL A 442 -12.96 -11.81 14.75
CA VAL A 442 -11.81 -12.71 14.49
C VAL A 442 -12.23 -14.20 14.50
N GLU A 443 -13.30 -14.53 15.22
CA GLU A 443 -13.90 -15.87 15.23
C GLU A 443 -14.44 -16.31 13.88
N ASP A 444 -14.94 -15.35 13.08
CA ASP A 444 -15.61 -15.61 11.80
C ASP A 444 -14.61 -15.76 10.65
N VAL A 445 -13.33 -15.38 10.85
CA VAL A 445 -12.27 -15.55 9.85
C VAL A 445 -11.88 -17.02 9.75
N ALA A 446 -12.40 -17.72 8.75
CA ALA A 446 -12.17 -19.15 8.53
C ALA A 446 -10.83 -19.46 7.85
N MET A 447 -10.36 -18.56 6.99
CA MET A 447 -9.13 -18.73 6.21
C MET A 447 -8.57 -17.37 5.76
N VAL A 448 -7.26 -17.22 5.79
CA VAL A 448 -6.52 -16.10 5.19
C VAL A 448 -5.37 -16.66 4.37
N LEU A 449 -5.39 -16.34 3.08
CA LEU A 449 -4.34 -16.61 2.11
C LEU A 449 -3.63 -15.30 1.76
N ARG A 450 -2.32 -15.36 1.65
CA ARG A 450 -1.50 -14.25 1.15
C ARG A 450 -0.66 -14.77 -0.01
N GLY A 451 -0.96 -14.33 -1.22
CA GLY A 451 -0.36 -14.85 -2.45
C GLY A 451 -0.52 -16.38 -2.57
N GLY A 452 -1.71 -16.90 -2.22
CA GLY A 452 -2.01 -18.34 -2.24
C GLY A 452 -1.40 -19.16 -1.10
N ARG A 453 -0.56 -18.57 -0.25
CA ARG A 453 0.00 -19.22 0.94
C ARG A 453 -0.98 -19.12 2.10
N MET A 454 -1.28 -20.24 2.76
CA MET A 454 -2.09 -20.26 3.97
C MET A 454 -1.36 -19.57 5.12
N MET A 455 -2.02 -18.60 5.77
CA MET A 455 -1.43 -17.80 6.84
C MET A 455 -2.17 -17.94 8.18
N TYR A 456 -3.51 -17.88 8.18
CA TYR A 456 -4.33 -17.91 9.39
C TYR A 456 -5.72 -18.50 9.12
N GLY A 457 -6.39 -19.03 10.15
CA GLY A 457 -7.77 -19.49 10.06
C GLY A 457 -8.09 -20.64 11.00
N ASP A 458 -9.13 -21.40 10.67
CA ASP A 458 -9.54 -22.60 11.40
C ASP A 458 -8.41 -23.64 11.41
N ASP A 459 -8.08 -24.15 12.60
CA ASP A 459 -6.89 -24.98 12.85
C ASP A 459 -6.77 -26.17 11.88
N ALA A 460 -7.87 -26.90 11.69
CA ALA A 460 -7.93 -28.06 10.80
C ALA A 460 -7.74 -27.72 9.32
N LEU A 461 -8.11 -26.50 8.91
CA LEU A 461 -7.95 -26.03 7.53
C LEU A 461 -6.52 -25.53 7.30
N VAL A 462 -5.99 -24.75 8.24
CA VAL A 462 -4.61 -24.21 8.20
C VAL A 462 -3.58 -25.34 8.18
N LYS A 463 -3.78 -26.36 9.01
CA LYS A 463 -2.86 -27.51 9.13
C LYS A 463 -3.11 -28.62 8.11
N ASN A 464 -3.92 -28.36 7.08
CA ASN A 464 -4.11 -29.33 6.02
C ASN A 464 -2.89 -29.40 5.10
N ALA A 465 -2.45 -30.62 4.76
CA ALA A 465 -1.25 -30.84 3.95
C ALA A 465 -1.33 -30.29 2.51
N ILE A 466 -2.52 -29.92 2.00
CA ILE A 466 -2.63 -29.27 0.69
C ILE A 466 -1.90 -27.92 0.63
N TRP A 467 -1.64 -27.30 1.78
CA TRP A 467 -0.98 -26.00 1.90
C TRP A 467 0.55 -26.11 2.09
N GLY A 468 1.09 -27.32 2.18
CA GLY A 468 2.50 -27.57 2.49
C GLY A 468 2.67 -28.34 3.79
N ASP A 469 3.81 -28.15 4.46
CA ASP A 469 4.13 -28.83 5.72
C ASP A 469 3.27 -28.28 6.88
N PRO A 470 2.35 -29.08 7.46
CA PRO A 470 1.53 -28.64 8.59
C PRO A 470 2.33 -28.24 9.83
N ALA A 471 3.56 -28.74 9.98
CA ALA A 471 4.43 -28.41 11.11
C ALA A 471 4.98 -26.98 11.03
N ALA A 472 4.86 -26.31 9.87
CA ALA A 472 5.19 -24.89 9.72
C ALA A 472 4.17 -23.96 10.40
N CYS A 473 3.01 -24.49 10.83
CA CYS A 473 1.92 -23.71 11.42
C CYS A 473 1.63 -24.13 12.86
N GLU A 474 1.33 -23.15 13.70
CA GLU A 474 1.16 -23.28 15.15
C GLU A 474 -0.31 -23.07 15.53
N SER A 475 -0.84 -23.92 16.40
CA SER A 475 -2.17 -23.71 16.99
C SER A 475 -2.10 -22.62 18.04
N PHE A 476 -3.16 -21.84 18.18
CA PHE A 476 -3.29 -20.94 19.33
C PHE A 476 -3.34 -21.74 20.64
N PRO A 477 -2.72 -21.25 21.74
CA PRO A 477 -2.70 -21.96 23.02
C PRO A 477 -4.10 -22.21 23.62
N ALA A 478 -5.05 -21.33 23.32
CA ALA A 478 -6.45 -21.43 23.71
C ALA A 478 -7.36 -21.15 22.49
N PRO A 479 -8.61 -21.66 22.48
CA PRO A 479 -9.56 -21.33 21.43
C PRO A 479 -9.79 -19.81 21.34
N VAL A 480 -9.59 -19.24 20.15
CA VAL A 480 -9.90 -17.84 19.85
C VAL A 480 -11.40 -17.72 19.76
N CYS A 481 -12.02 -17.08 20.76
CA CYS A 481 -13.48 -16.88 20.82
C CYS A 481 -14.28 -18.18 20.65
N GLY A 482 -13.80 -19.25 21.29
CA GLY A 482 -14.41 -20.58 21.24
C GLY A 482 -14.09 -21.39 19.99
N LYS A 483 -13.29 -20.87 19.05
CA LYS A 483 -12.86 -21.56 17.83
C LYS A 483 -11.40 -21.98 17.91
N ALA A 484 -11.10 -23.21 17.49
CA ALA A 484 -9.72 -23.64 17.33
C ALA A 484 -9.12 -22.98 16.09
N LYS A 485 -8.12 -22.12 16.28
CA LYS A 485 -7.43 -21.37 15.21
C LYS A 485 -5.95 -21.72 15.18
N ALA A 486 -5.33 -21.58 14.01
CA ALA A 486 -3.90 -21.70 13.82
C ALA A 486 -3.34 -20.59 12.95
N VAL A 487 -2.03 -20.38 13.03
CA VAL A 487 -1.28 -19.41 12.23
C VAL A 487 0.04 -20.01 11.76
N CYS A 488 0.40 -19.75 10.51
CA CYS A 488 1.72 -20.08 9.97
C CYS A 488 2.68 -18.92 10.27
N VAL A 489 3.38 -19.00 11.40
CA VAL A 489 4.28 -17.94 11.88
C VAL A 489 5.55 -17.92 11.03
N ASP A 490 5.54 -17.12 9.98
CA ASP A 490 6.63 -16.96 9.01
C ASP A 490 7.46 -15.69 9.27
N VAL A 491 7.80 -15.38 10.53
CA VAL A 491 8.58 -14.16 10.83
C VAL A 491 10.05 -14.37 10.44
N ARG A 492 10.50 -13.71 9.37
CA ARG A 492 11.82 -13.94 8.75
C ARG A 492 12.89 -12.98 9.28
N THR A 493 13.10 -13.02 10.58
CA THR A 493 14.17 -12.29 11.28
C THR A 493 15.26 -13.25 11.77
N THR A 494 16.37 -12.72 12.29
CA THR A 494 17.43 -13.55 12.91
C THR A 494 16.94 -14.34 14.12
N ALA A 495 15.92 -13.83 14.83
CA ALA A 495 15.32 -14.50 15.98
C ALA A 495 14.25 -15.52 15.59
N ALA A 496 13.58 -15.34 14.44
CA ALA A 496 12.49 -16.18 13.93
C ALA A 496 11.50 -16.65 15.04
N PRO A 497 10.87 -15.70 15.76
CA PRO A 497 10.04 -16.03 16.91
C PRO A 497 8.86 -16.92 16.54
N LYS A 498 8.50 -17.82 17.46
CA LYS A 498 7.31 -18.68 17.40
C LYS A 498 6.08 -17.98 17.99
N LEU A 499 4.88 -18.51 17.75
CA LEU A 499 3.62 -17.89 18.19
C LEU A 499 3.62 -17.49 19.67
N GLN A 500 4.03 -18.40 20.56
CA GLN A 500 4.07 -18.12 22.00
C GLN A 500 4.99 -16.94 22.35
N ALA A 501 6.09 -16.76 21.62
CA ALA A 501 7.01 -15.65 21.85
C ALA A 501 6.40 -14.31 21.39
N LEU A 502 5.63 -14.30 20.29
CA LEU A 502 4.87 -13.13 19.85
C LEU A 502 3.85 -12.73 20.91
N LEU A 503 3.00 -13.68 21.35
CA LEU A 503 1.97 -13.44 22.36
C LEU A 503 2.60 -12.90 23.67
N THR A 504 3.66 -13.55 24.15
CA THR A 504 4.35 -13.11 25.38
C THR A 504 4.93 -11.70 25.26
N ALA A 505 5.44 -11.32 24.09
CA ALA A 505 6.03 -10.00 23.87
C ALA A 505 4.98 -8.89 23.74
N GLY A 506 3.81 -9.20 23.18
CA GLY A 506 2.79 -8.21 22.81
C GLY A 506 1.62 -8.07 23.78
N GLU A 507 1.18 -9.15 24.42
CA GLU A 507 -0.02 -9.14 25.28
C GLU A 507 0.13 -8.24 26.53
N VAL A 508 1.36 -7.89 26.90
CA VAL A 508 1.63 -6.92 27.98
C VAL A 508 1.21 -5.50 27.62
N TYR A 509 1.06 -5.20 26.33
CA TYR A 509 0.64 -3.89 25.83
C TYR A 509 -0.86 -3.90 25.55
N TYR A 510 -1.31 -4.74 24.63
CA TYR A 510 -2.72 -4.81 24.26
C TYR A 510 -3.05 -6.22 23.75
N PRO A 511 -4.19 -6.85 24.09
CA PRO A 511 -4.52 -8.21 23.70
C PRO A 511 -4.48 -8.46 22.19
N ALA A 512 -4.26 -9.72 21.79
CA ALA A 512 -4.14 -10.09 20.39
C ALA A 512 -5.48 -10.00 19.66
N TYR A 513 -6.57 -10.21 20.41
CA TYR A 513 -7.92 -10.19 19.88
C TYR A 513 -8.95 -9.92 20.99
N PHE A 514 -10.14 -9.53 20.57
CA PHE A 514 -11.36 -9.60 21.35
C PHE A 514 -12.46 -10.16 20.44
N CYS A 515 -13.42 -10.86 21.03
CA CYS A 515 -14.54 -11.45 20.29
C CYS A 515 -15.52 -10.37 19.85
N ARG A 516 -16.32 -10.64 18.82
CA ARG A 516 -17.26 -9.66 18.22
C ARG A 516 -18.21 -9.04 19.25
N ASP A 517 -18.64 -9.83 20.22
CA ASP A 517 -19.57 -9.45 21.29
C ASP A 517 -18.90 -8.69 22.45
N LYS A 518 -17.59 -8.43 22.36
CA LYS A 518 -16.82 -7.72 23.39
C LYS A 518 -16.14 -6.49 22.83
N THR A 519 -16.65 -5.33 23.24
CA THR A 519 -15.94 -4.05 23.15
C THR A 519 -14.88 -3.99 24.27
N PRO A 520 -13.58 -3.83 23.95
CA PRO A 520 -12.54 -3.55 24.93
C PRO A 520 -12.89 -2.32 25.75
N ASP A 521 -12.60 -2.38 27.05
CA ASP A 521 -12.89 -1.27 27.96
C ASP A 521 -12.10 0.01 27.62
N ASP A 522 -10.95 -0.16 26.99
CA ASP A 522 -10.05 0.92 26.56
C ASP A 522 -10.02 1.10 25.03
N GLU A 523 -11.01 0.59 24.29
CA GLU A 523 -11.08 0.85 22.84
C GLU A 523 -11.24 2.36 22.58
N PRO A 524 -10.41 2.99 21.71
CA PRO A 524 -10.58 4.40 21.35
C PRO A 524 -11.99 4.69 20.83
N SER A 525 -12.52 5.87 21.11
CA SER A 525 -13.94 6.16 20.85
C SER A 525 -14.24 6.22 19.35
N CYS A 526 -15.40 5.69 18.96
CA CYS A 526 -16.04 5.96 17.66
C CYS A 526 -17.26 6.88 17.79
N VAL A 527 -17.56 7.37 19.00
CA VAL A 527 -18.62 8.34 19.22
C VAL A 527 -18.00 9.74 19.22
N PRO A 528 -18.40 10.65 18.32
CA PRO A 528 -17.93 12.02 18.30
C PRO A 528 -18.37 12.73 19.58
N SER A 529 -17.53 13.58 20.13
CA SER A 529 -17.88 14.35 21.32
C SER A 529 -16.95 15.54 21.46
N ARG A 530 -17.48 16.70 21.85
CA ARG A 530 -16.72 17.90 22.17
C ARG A 530 -17.44 18.68 23.26
N ALA A 531 -16.78 18.88 24.40
CA ALA A 531 -17.37 19.61 25.51
C ALA A 531 -17.37 21.13 25.25
N GLU A 532 -18.32 21.85 25.84
CA GLU A 532 -18.40 23.32 25.73
C GLU A 532 -17.12 24.02 26.18
N SER A 533 -16.41 23.46 27.17
CA SER A 533 -15.12 23.96 27.65
C SER A 533 -14.01 23.91 26.60
N GLN A 534 -14.22 23.21 25.49
CA GLN A 534 -13.29 22.98 24.39
C GLN A 534 -13.76 23.62 23.08
N SER A 535 -14.92 24.27 23.10
CA SER A 535 -15.39 25.02 21.95
C SER A 535 -14.51 26.24 21.74
N VAL A 536 -13.94 26.35 20.55
CA VAL A 536 -13.07 27.46 20.17
C VAL A 536 -13.54 28.08 18.86
N ARG A 537 -13.39 29.40 18.74
CA ARG A 537 -13.75 30.15 17.52
C ARG A 537 -15.18 29.90 17.01
N GLY A 538 -16.11 29.65 17.93
CA GLY A 538 -17.52 29.41 17.60
C GLY A 538 -17.83 27.97 17.16
N SER A 539 -16.90 27.02 17.35
CA SER A 539 -17.20 25.60 17.13
C SER A 539 -18.32 25.11 18.05
N SER A 540 -19.18 24.21 17.58
CA SER A 540 -20.24 23.62 18.41
C SER A 540 -19.67 22.72 19.51
N SER A 541 -20.52 22.44 20.50
CA SER A 541 -20.30 21.40 21.50
C SER A 541 -21.36 20.33 21.32
N TYR A 542 -20.99 19.08 21.49
CA TYR A 542 -21.85 17.94 21.18
C TYR A 542 -21.42 16.69 21.93
N THR A 543 -22.38 15.79 22.15
CA THR A 543 -22.14 14.50 22.81
C THR A 543 -22.05 13.33 21.83
N GLY A 544 -22.43 13.55 20.56
CA GLY A 544 -22.54 12.51 19.55
C GLY A 544 -23.66 11.51 19.83
N VAL A 545 -24.64 11.87 20.66
CA VAL A 545 -25.79 11.03 20.96
C VAL A 545 -26.99 11.59 20.23
N PRO A 546 -27.46 10.92 19.15
CA PRO A 546 -28.71 11.26 18.49
C PRO A 546 -29.90 11.37 19.44
N SER A 547 -30.78 12.31 19.14
CA SER A 547 -32.02 12.57 19.85
C SER A 547 -33.16 12.88 18.87
N GLU A 548 -34.40 12.97 19.38
CA GLU A 548 -35.56 13.33 18.57
C GLU A 548 -35.50 14.76 17.98
N THR A 549 -34.61 15.60 18.49
CA THR A 549 -34.47 17.02 18.09
C THR A 549 -33.10 17.36 17.51
N ASP A 550 -32.21 16.36 17.40
CA ASP A 550 -30.84 16.46 16.88
C ASP A 550 -30.50 15.02 16.43
N LYS A 551 -30.91 14.66 15.21
CA LYS A 551 -30.91 13.24 14.77
C LYS A 551 -29.52 12.70 14.47
N ASP A 552 -28.56 13.55 14.16
CA ASP A 552 -27.18 13.13 13.92
C ASP A 552 -26.25 13.39 15.11
N GLY A 553 -26.73 14.09 16.15
CA GLY A 553 -26.00 14.29 17.40
C GLY A 553 -24.82 15.26 17.26
N ASP A 554 -24.85 16.17 16.29
CA ASP A 554 -23.81 17.17 16.03
C ASP A 554 -23.86 18.41 16.96
N GLY A 555 -24.89 18.46 17.81
CA GLY A 555 -25.12 19.51 18.79
C GLY A 555 -25.95 20.68 18.29
N ILE A 556 -26.48 20.60 17.06
CA ILE A 556 -27.33 21.62 16.44
C ILE A 556 -28.73 21.02 16.30
N PRO A 557 -29.79 21.68 16.80
CA PRO A 557 -31.13 21.13 16.67
C PRO A 557 -31.58 21.06 15.20
N ASP A 558 -32.30 20.00 14.82
CA ASP A 558 -32.79 19.74 13.45
C ASP A 558 -33.45 20.96 12.75
N GLU A 559 -34.09 21.84 13.52
CA GLU A 559 -34.77 23.05 13.02
C GLU A 559 -33.82 24.20 12.63
N GLN A 560 -32.57 24.12 13.08
CA GLN A 560 -31.49 25.09 12.86
C GLN A 560 -30.32 24.48 12.07
N ASP A 561 -30.38 23.18 11.85
CA ASP A 561 -29.37 22.37 11.19
C ASP A 561 -29.56 22.39 9.67
N ASN A 562 -28.49 22.69 8.93
CA ASN A 562 -28.50 22.64 7.47
C ASN A 562 -28.22 21.24 6.88
N CYS A 563 -27.91 20.24 7.72
CA CYS A 563 -27.87 18.81 7.40
C CYS A 563 -28.48 17.94 8.53
N PRO A 564 -29.80 17.99 8.78
CA PRO A 564 -30.47 17.38 9.95
C PRO A 564 -30.32 15.86 10.16
N THR A 565 -29.62 15.14 9.29
CA THR A 565 -29.38 13.69 9.36
C THR A 565 -27.94 13.30 9.05
N ILE A 566 -27.06 14.28 8.76
CA ILE A 566 -25.66 14.05 8.38
C ILE A 566 -24.76 14.93 9.26
N PHE A 567 -24.06 14.30 10.19
CA PHE A 567 -23.25 14.96 11.21
C PHE A 567 -22.28 15.98 10.60
N ASN A 568 -22.54 17.27 10.86
CA ASN A 568 -21.76 18.37 10.30
C ASN A 568 -21.62 19.55 11.29
N PRO A 569 -21.04 19.29 12.48
CA PRO A 569 -20.93 20.30 13.52
C PRO A 569 -20.09 21.48 13.04
N VAL A 570 -20.31 22.66 13.63
CA VAL A 570 -19.44 23.83 13.36
C VAL A 570 -18.02 23.54 13.84
N ARG A 571 -17.05 23.49 12.92
CA ARG A 571 -15.62 23.38 13.24
C ARG A 571 -15.00 24.75 13.48
N PRO A 572 -13.83 24.85 14.14
CA PRO A 572 -13.11 26.13 14.30
C PRO A 572 -12.83 26.88 12.99
N MET A 573 -12.70 26.16 11.87
CA MET A 573 -12.52 26.73 10.53
C MET A 573 -13.82 27.29 9.91
N ASP A 574 -15.00 26.89 10.39
CA ASP A 574 -16.30 27.28 9.83
C ASP A 574 -16.84 28.60 10.43
N VAL A 575 -16.13 29.15 11.42
CA VAL A 575 -16.33 30.52 11.96
C VAL A 575 -17.74 30.76 12.52
N GLY A 576 -18.29 29.78 13.24
CA GLY A 576 -19.54 29.94 14.00
C GLY A 576 -20.82 29.63 13.24
N ARG A 577 -20.74 29.03 12.05
CA ARG A 577 -21.88 28.55 11.26
C ARG A 577 -21.55 27.21 10.63
N GLN A 578 -22.55 26.36 10.38
CA GLN A 578 -22.36 25.17 9.57
C GLN A 578 -21.93 25.58 8.15
N ALA A 579 -21.10 24.75 7.53
CA ALA A 579 -20.58 25.01 6.20
C ALA A 579 -21.69 24.86 5.16
N ASP A 580 -21.73 25.79 4.21
CA ASP A 580 -22.70 25.93 3.11
C ASP A 580 -22.04 26.88 2.10
N ALA A 581 -21.28 26.29 1.18
CA ALA A 581 -20.34 27.00 0.33
C ALA A 581 -21.05 27.79 -0.78
N ASP A 582 -22.19 27.31 -1.28
CA ASP A 582 -22.97 27.99 -2.32
C ASP A 582 -24.15 28.83 -1.78
N ASN A 583 -24.49 28.68 -0.50
CA ASN A 583 -25.53 29.40 0.24
C ASN A 583 -26.96 29.10 -0.26
N ASP A 584 -27.23 27.86 -0.64
CA ASP A 584 -28.58 27.40 -0.99
C ASP A 584 -29.42 26.94 0.21
N GLY A 585 -28.78 26.79 1.38
CA GLY A 585 -29.39 26.37 2.64
C GLY A 585 -29.26 24.88 2.95
N ILE A 586 -28.62 24.09 2.08
CA ILE A 586 -28.19 22.71 2.31
C ILE A 586 -26.72 22.77 2.74
N GLY A 587 -26.35 22.04 3.78
CA GLY A 587 -24.96 22.07 4.27
C GLY A 587 -24.01 21.24 3.41
N ASP A 588 -22.74 21.66 3.32
CA ASP A 588 -21.71 21.01 2.48
C ASP A 588 -21.60 19.48 2.69
N ALA A 589 -21.91 19.00 3.90
CA ALA A 589 -21.80 17.59 4.27
C ALA A 589 -22.89 16.69 3.65
N CYS A 590 -24.05 17.25 3.34
CA CYS A 590 -25.24 16.59 2.80
C CYS A 590 -25.73 17.22 1.50
N ASP A 591 -24.91 18.08 0.90
CA ASP A 591 -25.20 18.72 -0.35
C ASP A 591 -24.65 17.86 -1.50
N GLU A 592 -25.53 17.51 -2.43
CA GLU A 592 -25.17 16.82 -3.66
C GLU A 592 -24.26 17.65 -4.56
N CYS A 593 -24.45 18.97 -4.54
CA CYS A 593 -23.74 19.96 -5.32
C CYS A 593 -23.24 21.12 -4.46
N PRO A 594 -22.28 20.91 -3.53
CA PRO A 594 -21.87 21.94 -2.55
C PRO A 594 -21.28 23.24 -3.12
N GLU A 595 -21.07 23.32 -4.44
CA GLU A 595 -20.58 24.52 -5.13
C GLU A 595 -21.59 25.11 -6.13
N ASP A 596 -22.79 24.53 -6.24
CA ASP A 596 -23.83 24.93 -7.21
C ASP A 596 -25.23 24.91 -6.59
N ALA A 597 -25.65 26.10 -6.14
CA ALA A 597 -26.94 26.36 -5.50
C ALA A 597 -28.18 26.02 -6.37
N THR A 598 -27.98 25.63 -7.63
CA THR A 598 -29.05 25.14 -8.51
C THR A 598 -29.20 23.62 -8.51
N GLN A 599 -28.35 22.89 -7.78
CA GLN A 599 -28.33 21.44 -7.66
C GLN A 599 -28.22 20.75 -9.05
N SER A 600 -27.38 21.32 -9.93
CA SER A 600 -27.28 20.92 -11.35
C SER A 600 -25.89 20.40 -11.75
N CYS A 601 -25.03 20.15 -10.77
CA CYS A 601 -23.67 19.69 -10.99
C CYS A 601 -23.60 18.28 -11.60
N GLU A 602 -22.49 17.98 -12.28
CA GLU A 602 -22.18 16.62 -12.72
C GLU A 602 -21.51 15.86 -11.57
N HIS A 603 -21.85 14.58 -11.41
CA HIS A 603 -21.32 13.76 -10.34
C HIS A 603 -20.40 12.71 -10.93
N ALA A 604 -19.14 12.74 -10.50
CA ALA A 604 -18.22 11.65 -10.73
C ALA A 604 -18.54 10.49 -9.77
N ALA A 605 -18.46 9.25 -10.25
CA ALA A 605 -18.63 8.09 -9.39
C ALA A 605 -17.30 7.77 -8.70
N SER A 606 -17.28 7.67 -7.37
CA SER A 606 -16.08 7.26 -6.61
C SER A 606 -15.60 5.84 -6.95
N THR A 607 -16.44 5.04 -7.63
CA THR A 607 -16.15 3.71 -8.15
C THR A 607 -15.57 3.68 -9.58
N ASP A 608 -15.40 4.84 -10.22
CA ASP A 608 -14.79 5.02 -11.55
C ASP A 608 -13.74 6.16 -11.43
N LEU A 609 -12.50 5.77 -11.12
CA LEU A 609 -11.45 6.71 -10.70
C LEU A 609 -10.92 7.58 -11.86
N ASP A 610 -11.07 7.13 -13.10
CA ASP A 610 -10.63 7.88 -14.28
C ASP A 610 -11.74 8.49 -15.12
N GLY A 611 -12.99 8.22 -14.74
CA GLY A 611 -14.17 8.90 -15.28
C GLY A 611 -14.46 8.53 -16.72
N ASP A 612 -14.04 7.35 -17.14
CA ASP A 612 -14.22 6.87 -18.52
C ASP A 612 -15.58 6.19 -18.75
N GLY A 613 -16.35 5.97 -17.68
CA GLY A 613 -17.67 5.36 -17.66
C GLY A 613 -17.67 3.87 -17.32
N ILE A 614 -16.50 3.26 -17.05
CA ILE A 614 -16.35 1.86 -16.68
C ILE A 614 -15.92 1.75 -15.21
N PRO A 615 -16.68 1.05 -14.34
CA PRO A 615 -16.30 0.89 -12.95
C PRO A 615 -14.94 0.20 -12.79
N ASN A 616 -14.14 0.67 -11.82
CA ASN A 616 -12.77 0.23 -11.53
C ASN A 616 -12.59 -1.30 -11.53
N GLY A 617 -13.58 -2.05 -11.03
CA GLY A 617 -13.51 -3.50 -10.95
C GLY A 617 -13.61 -4.23 -12.31
N ASN A 618 -14.35 -3.64 -13.25
CA ASN A 618 -14.55 -4.15 -14.60
C ASN A 618 -13.60 -3.54 -15.62
N ASP A 619 -13.04 -2.37 -15.30
CA ASP A 619 -12.09 -1.65 -16.13
C ASP A 619 -10.77 -2.44 -16.30
N ASN A 620 -10.26 -2.45 -17.52
CA ASN A 620 -8.94 -3.00 -17.86
C ASN A 620 -7.81 -1.96 -17.75
N CYS A 621 -8.12 -0.68 -17.54
CA CYS A 621 -7.19 0.37 -17.14
C CYS A 621 -7.75 1.33 -16.08
N PRO A 622 -7.97 0.89 -14.82
CA PRO A 622 -8.67 1.65 -13.75
C PRO A 622 -8.06 2.98 -13.27
N SER A 623 -7.06 3.50 -13.97
CA SER A 623 -6.37 4.76 -13.66
C SER A 623 -6.00 5.54 -14.92
N VAL A 624 -6.41 5.06 -16.09
CA VAL A 624 -6.11 5.64 -17.40
C VAL A 624 -7.32 5.45 -18.31
N ALA A 625 -8.12 6.51 -18.43
CA ALA A 625 -9.37 6.49 -19.16
C ALA A 625 -9.26 5.88 -20.56
N ASN A 626 -10.03 4.84 -20.81
CA ASN A 626 -10.13 4.15 -22.09
C ASN A 626 -11.54 3.56 -22.29
N PRO A 627 -12.55 4.40 -22.62
CA PRO A 627 -13.96 3.97 -22.70
C PRO A 627 -14.24 2.85 -23.70
N ASP A 628 -13.32 2.59 -24.65
CA ASP A 628 -13.43 1.52 -25.63
C ASP A 628 -12.97 0.15 -25.11
N GLN A 629 -12.30 0.12 -23.95
CA GLN A 629 -11.76 -1.06 -23.28
C GLN A 629 -10.93 -1.94 -24.23
N ALA A 630 -10.21 -1.32 -25.17
CA ALA A 630 -9.36 -2.04 -26.12
C ALA A 630 -8.28 -2.85 -25.38
N ASP A 631 -8.23 -4.16 -25.63
CA ASP A 631 -7.26 -5.11 -25.08
C ASP A 631 -6.87 -6.06 -26.22
N SER A 632 -5.73 -5.78 -26.85
CA SER A 632 -5.29 -6.46 -28.07
C SER A 632 -4.81 -7.89 -27.83
N ASP A 633 -4.28 -8.20 -26.64
CA ASP A 633 -3.71 -9.51 -26.32
C ASP A 633 -4.56 -10.39 -25.36
N LYS A 634 -5.66 -9.82 -24.86
CA LYS A 634 -6.75 -10.46 -24.10
C LYS A 634 -6.31 -10.96 -22.74
N ASP A 635 -5.48 -10.17 -22.08
CA ASP A 635 -4.98 -10.48 -20.75
C ASP A 635 -5.73 -9.74 -19.63
N GLY A 636 -6.56 -8.77 -19.98
CA GLY A 636 -7.35 -7.96 -19.05
C GLY A 636 -6.68 -6.65 -18.62
N HIS A 637 -5.54 -6.27 -19.22
CA HIS A 637 -4.98 -4.92 -19.21
C HIS A 637 -5.33 -4.23 -20.53
N GLY A 638 -5.84 -3.01 -20.48
CA GLY A 638 -6.16 -2.26 -21.69
C GLY A 638 -4.90 -1.75 -22.38
N ASP A 639 -4.95 -1.61 -23.71
CA ASP A 639 -3.84 -1.14 -24.54
C ASP A 639 -3.28 0.23 -24.07
N ALA A 640 -4.12 1.02 -23.38
CA ALA A 640 -3.81 2.33 -22.82
C ALA A 640 -2.83 2.28 -21.63
N CYS A 641 -2.98 1.29 -20.75
CA CYS A 641 -2.17 1.13 -19.54
C CYS A 641 -1.22 -0.08 -19.60
N ASP A 642 -1.40 -0.98 -20.57
CA ASP A 642 -0.53 -2.13 -20.74
C ASP A 642 0.88 -1.70 -21.17
N ARG A 643 1.83 -2.11 -20.33
CA ARG A 643 3.27 -1.86 -20.50
C ARG A 643 3.97 -3.01 -21.21
N CYS A 644 3.30 -4.14 -21.39
CA CYS A 644 3.79 -5.30 -22.12
C CYS A 644 3.30 -5.26 -23.57
N GLY A 645 3.81 -6.18 -24.39
CA GLY A 645 3.32 -6.41 -25.76
C GLY A 645 2.80 -7.84 -25.95
N THR A 646 2.59 -8.55 -24.85
CA THR A 646 2.22 -9.96 -24.77
C THR A 646 1.50 -10.21 -23.46
N ALA A 647 0.42 -11.00 -23.52
CA ALA A 647 -0.46 -11.24 -22.39
C ALA A 647 0.24 -11.58 -21.06
N ASN A 648 -0.09 -10.79 -20.04
CA ASN A 648 0.37 -10.81 -18.65
C ASN A 648 -0.77 -10.40 -17.69
N PRO A 649 -1.81 -11.25 -17.53
CA PRO A 649 -2.97 -10.89 -16.73
C PRO A 649 -2.61 -10.40 -15.32
N GLY A 650 -3.24 -9.32 -14.87
CA GLY A 650 -3.06 -8.75 -13.52
C GLY A 650 -1.60 -8.43 -13.18
N ALA A 651 -1.06 -9.07 -12.16
CA ALA A 651 0.30 -8.85 -11.67
C ALA A 651 1.37 -9.75 -12.32
N GLU A 652 1.01 -10.58 -13.32
CA GLU A 652 2.01 -11.40 -14.00
C GLU A 652 3.06 -10.50 -14.70
N PRO A 653 4.36 -10.85 -14.67
CA PRO A 653 5.40 -10.03 -15.28
C PRO A 653 5.38 -10.13 -16.81
N CYS A 654 5.84 -9.08 -17.52
CA CYS A 654 6.07 -9.21 -18.96
C CYS A 654 7.17 -10.27 -19.19
N VAL A 655 6.84 -11.40 -19.80
CA VAL A 655 7.83 -12.43 -20.14
C VAL A 655 8.52 -12.02 -21.44
N LEU A 656 9.72 -11.45 -21.32
CA LEU A 656 10.42 -10.84 -22.44
C LEU A 656 11.86 -11.37 -22.56
N PRO A 657 12.40 -11.46 -23.78
CA PRO A 657 13.84 -11.63 -23.96
C PRO A 657 14.58 -10.36 -23.52
N ILE A 658 15.80 -10.52 -22.99
CA ILE A 658 16.66 -9.41 -22.56
C ILE A 658 16.85 -8.38 -23.68
N SER A 659 16.97 -8.84 -24.93
CA SER A 659 17.12 -7.99 -26.12
C SER A 659 15.94 -7.05 -26.32
N THR A 660 14.72 -7.48 -25.98
CA THR A 660 13.53 -6.62 -26.07
C THR A 660 13.50 -5.63 -24.91
N VAL A 661 13.84 -6.07 -23.69
CA VAL A 661 13.93 -5.18 -22.52
C VAL A 661 15.00 -4.10 -22.72
N ARG A 662 16.14 -4.44 -23.34
CA ARG A 662 17.29 -3.54 -23.49
C ARG A 662 17.25 -2.66 -24.73
N ASN A 663 16.63 -3.09 -25.82
CA ASN A 663 16.64 -2.37 -27.10
C ASN A 663 15.42 -1.43 -27.21
N PRO A 664 15.58 -0.10 -27.15
CA PRO A 664 14.47 0.84 -27.24
C PRO A 664 13.73 0.82 -28.59
N SER A 665 14.37 0.26 -29.63
CA SER A 665 13.76 0.09 -30.97
C SER A 665 13.11 -1.28 -31.18
N ALA A 666 13.13 -2.18 -30.18
CA ALA A 666 12.49 -3.48 -30.30
C ALA A 666 10.97 -3.34 -30.22
N SER A 667 10.26 -4.10 -31.05
CA SER A 667 8.81 -4.28 -30.90
C SER A 667 8.54 -4.95 -29.56
N GLY A 668 7.66 -4.37 -28.74
CA GLY A 668 7.35 -4.87 -27.40
C GLY A 668 8.35 -4.47 -26.32
N HIS A 669 9.24 -3.50 -26.57
CA HIS A 669 10.04 -2.88 -25.51
C HIS A 669 9.12 -2.32 -24.41
N PRO A 670 9.37 -2.61 -23.13
CA PRO A 670 8.50 -2.17 -22.03
C PRO A 670 8.32 -0.66 -21.98
N LYS A 671 7.10 -0.19 -21.75
CA LYS A 671 6.81 1.25 -21.56
C LYS A 671 7.10 1.65 -20.12
N GLY A 672 8.17 2.42 -19.89
CA GLY A 672 8.51 2.90 -18.55
C GLY A 672 8.88 1.78 -17.57
N PRO A 673 8.90 2.06 -16.26
CA PRO A 673 9.25 1.08 -15.24
C PRO A 673 8.27 -0.11 -15.25
N THR A 674 8.74 -1.31 -15.57
CA THR A 674 7.85 -2.46 -15.78
C THR A 674 8.42 -3.69 -15.09
N VAL A 675 7.56 -4.54 -14.54
CA VAL A 675 8.00 -5.82 -13.98
C VAL A 675 8.13 -6.82 -15.13
N VAL A 676 9.35 -7.32 -15.32
CA VAL A 676 9.70 -8.23 -16.41
C VAL A 676 10.19 -9.55 -15.85
N SER A 677 9.94 -10.64 -16.59
CA SER A 677 10.58 -11.93 -16.39
C SER A 677 11.46 -12.22 -17.59
N VAL A 678 12.77 -12.30 -17.36
CA VAL A 678 13.76 -12.61 -18.39
C VAL A 678 14.48 -13.91 -18.04
N GLU A 679 14.95 -14.63 -19.05
CA GLU A 679 15.85 -15.77 -18.87
C GLU A 679 17.24 -15.47 -19.46
N GLY A 680 18.29 -15.92 -18.79
CA GLY A 680 19.66 -15.76 -19.29
C GLY A 680 20.69 -16.58 -18.55
N PHE A 681 21.89 -16.65 -19.10
CA PHE A 681 23.07 -17.26 -18.50
C PHE A 681 23.87 -16.22 -17.72
N VAL A 682 24.28 -16.55 -16.50
CA VAL A 682 25.13 -15.66 -15.69
C VAL A 682 26.49 -15.50 -16.36
N SER A 683 26.81 -14.28 -16.79
CA SER A 683 28.05 -13.94 -17.51
C SER A 683 29.17 -13.45 -16.58
N ALA A 684 28.79 -12.72 -15.52
CA ALA A 684 29.69 -12.19 -14.51
C ALA A 684 28.96 -11.98 -13.18
N ARG A 685 29.72 -11.87 -12.09
CA ARG A 685 29.16 -11.75 -10.75
C ARG A 685 30.08 -10.94 -9.84
N LYS A 686 29.52 -9.94 -9.15
CA LYS A 686 30.23 -9.11 -8.15
C LYS A 686 29.96 -9.61 -6.73
N THR A 687 28.70 -9.77 -6.36
CA THR A 687 28.27 -10.36 -5.08
C THR A 687 27.20 -11.43 -5.34
N ASN A 688 26.58 -12.02 -4.31
CA ASN A 688 25.42 -12.91 -4.52
C ASN A 688 24.27 -12.19 -5.24
N ASP A 689 24.11 -10.89 -4.96
CA ASP A 689 22.92 -10.12 -5.32
C ASP A 689 23.19 -9.10 -6.44
N LEU A 690 24.44 -9.00 -6.90
CA LEU A 690 24.86 -8.11 -8.00
C LEU A 690 25.58 -8.94 -9.06
N PHE A 691 24.91 -9.21 -10.18
CA PHE A 691 25.44 -10.05 -11.25
C PHE A 691 24.91 -9.63 -12.62
N TYR A 692 25.50 -10.19 -13.66
CA TYR A 692 25.16 -9.91 -15.06
C TYR A 692 24.68 -11.19 -15.72
N ILE A 693 23.67 -11.09 -16.57
CA ILE A 693 23.16 -12.19 -17.38
C ILE A 693 23.13 -11.81 -18.85
N GLN A 694 23.18 -12.81 -19.71
CA GLN A 694 22.97 -12.66 -21.16
C GLN A 694 22.17 -13.83 -21.73
N GLU A 695 21.38 -13.60 -22.78
CA GLU A 695 20.39 -14.59 -23.28
C GLU A 695 21.00 -15.94 -23.65
N GLY A 696 22.15 -15.91 -24.33
CA GLY A 696 22.89 -17.09 -24.75
C GLY A 696 24.28 -17.17 -24.13
N THR A 697 24.92 -18.32 -24.23
CA THR A 697 26.33 -18.50 -23.79
C THR A 697 27.31 -17.66 -24.61
N THR A 698 26.92 -17.28 -25.83
CA THR A 698 27.54 -16.22 -26.64
C THR A 698 26.53 -15.08 -26.76
N GLY A 699 26.94 -13.86 -26.39
CA GLY A 699 26.07 -12.69 -26.45
C GLY A 699 26.06 -12.03 -27.83
N ALA A 700 24.98 -11.33 -28.15
CA ALA A 700 24.85 -10.42 -29.28
C ALA A 700 24.36 -9.05 -28.79
N PRO A 701 24.38 -7.98 -29.63
CA PRO A 701 23.85 -6.68 -29.25
C PRO A 701 22.50 -6.75 -28.51
N TRP A 702 22.39 -5.97 -27.43
CA TRP A 702 21.25 -5.84 -26.53
C TRP A 702 20.93 -7.05 -25.66
N GLN A 703 21.65 -8.17 -25.78
CA GLN A 703 21.32 -9.40 -25.05
C GLN A 703 21.88 -9.47 -23.63
N GLY A 704 22.44 -8.39 -23.09
CA GLY A 704 23.05 -8.36 -21.75
C GLY A 704 22.29 -7.43 -20.82
N ILE A 705 22.12 -7.83 -19.55
CA ILE A 705 21.52 -6.96 -18.53
C ILE A 705 22.15 -7.19 -17.15
N PHE A 706 22.25 -6.09 -16.39
CA PHE A 706 22.68 -6.12 -15.00
C PHE A 706 21.48 -6.38 -14.08
N VAL A 707 21.70 -7.23 -13.08
CA VAL A 707 20.68 -7.66 -12.12
C VAL A 707 21.12 -7.31 -10.71
N LYS A 708 20.25 -6.56 -10.02
CA LYS A 708 20.29 -6.33 -8.59
C LYS A 708 19.14 -7.12 -7.94
N ALA A 709 19.48 -8.27 -7.34
CA ALA A 709 18.52 -9.06 -6.60
C ALA A 709 18.05 -8.34 -5.32
N GLY A 710 16.77 -8.51 -4.97
CA GLY A 710 16.26 -8.24 -3.62
C GLY A 710 16.74 -9.33 -2.66
N ALA A 711 16.65 -9.15 -1.33
CA ALA A 711 17.13 -10.18 -0.42
C ALA A 711 16.38 -11.49 -0.70
N LEU A 712 17.16 -12.50 -1.09
CA LEU A 712 16.72 -13.74 -1.70
C LEU A 712 15.61 -14.44 -0.88
N THR A 713 14.35 -14.36 -1.33
CA THR A 713 13.29 -15.23 -0.82
C THR A 713 13.45 -16.62 -1.45
N GLY A 714 14.23 -17.49 -0.79
CA GLY A 714 14.26 -18.92 -1.09
C GLY A 714 15.63 -19.49 -1.49
N THR A 715 16.31 -20.09 -0.50
CA THR A 715 17.18 -21.29 -0.61
C THR A 715 18.59 -21.24 -1.22
N THR A 716 19.22 -20.11 -1.55
CA THR A 716 20.70 -20.14 -1.71
C THR A 716 21.40 -18.94 -1.09
N THR A 717 22.03 -19.13 0.07
CA THR A 717 23.06 -18.23 0.63
C THR A 717 24.27 -18.05 -0.30
N THR A 718 24.33 -18.75 -1.44
CA THR A 718 25.46 -18.78 -2.37
C THR A 718 25.25 -17.99 -3.67
N GLY A 719 24.04 -17.48 -3.94
CA GLY A 719 23.68 -16.81 -5.20
C GLY A 719 23.83 -17.70 -6.45
N PRO A 720 23.45 -17.21 -7.65
CA PRO A 720 23.66 -17.95 -8.90
C PRO A 720 25.15 -17.94 -9.29
N LYS A 721 25.57 -18.94 -10.08
CA LYS A 721 26.96 -19.13 -10.53
C LYS A 721 27.11 -18.83 -12.01
N ILE A 722 28.29 -18.36 -12.42
CA ILE A 722 28.63 -18.12 -13.83
C ILE A 722 28.33 -19.38 -14.67
N GLY A 723 27.69 -19.19 -15.82
CA GLY A 723 27.30 -20.25 -16.74
C GLY A 723 26.00 -20.97 -16.40
N GLN A 724 25.40 -20.75 -15.23
CA GLN A 724 24.07 -21.27 -14.94
C GLN A 724 23.01 -20.45 -15.68
N LYS A 725 21.95 -21.13 -16.14
CA LYS A 725 20.76 -20.43 -16.65
C LYS A 725 19.85 -20.08 -15.49
N VAL A 726 19.42 -18.83 -15.45
CA VAL A 726 18.52 -18.28 -14.45
C VAL A 726 17.30 -17.65 -15.11
N GLN A 727 16.17 -17.72 -14.43
CA GLN A 727 15.03 -16.84 -14.66
C GLN A 727 15.09 -15.72 -13.62
N VAL A 728 14.92 -14.49 -14.08
CA VAL A 728 14.99 -13.28 -13.27
C VAL A 728 13.68 -12.54 -13.43
N MET A 729 12.95 -12.36 -12.35
CA MET A 729 11.73 -11.54 -12.29
C MET A 729 12.02 -10.30 -11.46
N GLY A 730 11.76 -9.11 -11.98
CA GLY A 730 11.97 -7.87 -11.24
C GLY A 730 11.63 -6.64 -12.07
N ARG A 731 11.84 -5.45 -11.49
CA ARG A 731 11.52 -4.20 -12.18
C ARG A 731 12.67 -3.77 -13.09
N ALA A 732 12.38 -3.69 -14.39
CA ALA A 732 13.25 -3.05 -15.36
C ALA A 732 13.22 -1.53 -15.15
N ALA A 733 14.40 -0.93 -15.00
CA ALA A 733 14.56 0.50 -14.80
C ALA A 733 15.89 0.99 -15.41
N ASP A 734 15.89 2.26 -15.83
CA ASP A 734 17.12 3.01 -16.11
C ASP A 734 17.54 3.76 -14.84
N ILE A 735 18.70 3.41 -14.30
CA ILE A 735 19.28 4.08 -13.14
C ILE A 735 20.71 4.48 -13.49
N PHE A 736 20.99 5.79 -13.42
CA PHE A 736 22.28 6.37 -13.83
C PHE A 736 22.69 6.03 -15.28
N SER A 737 21.72 5.97 -16.20
CA SER A 737 21.94 5.61 -17.62
C SER A 737 22.41 4.16 -17.83
N VAL A 738 21.99 3.28 -16.92
CA VAL A 738 22.24 1.83 -16.96
C VAL A 738 20.89 1.14 -16.87
N ASN A 739 20.55 0.39 -17.92
CA ASN A 739 19.36 -0.46 -17.92
C ASN A 739 19.64 -1.71 -17.08
N GLN A 740 18.86 -1.90 -16.03
CA GLN A 740 19.03 -2.97 -15.05
C GLN A 740 17.69 -3.51 -14.54
N ILE A 741 17.72 -4.72 -13.98
CA ILE A 741 16.60 -5.28 -13.24
C ILE A 741 16.87 -5.13 -11.75
N THR A 742 15.93 -4.53 -11.03
CA THR A 742 16.02 -4.27 -9.59
C THR A 742 14.96 -5.03 -8.81
N ALA A 743 15.16 -5.16 -7.49
CA ALA A 743 14.32 -5.93 -6.59
C ALA A 743 14.06 -7.36 -7.13
N ALA A 744 15.08 -7.93 -7.80
CA ALA A 744 14.88 -9.10 -8.61
C ALA A 744 14.78 -10.38 -7.75
N GLN A 745 13.82 -11.22 -8.06
CA GLN A 745 13.77 -12.62 -7.67
C GLN A 745 14.48 -13.46 -8.72
N VAL A 746 15.27 -14.43 -8.27
CA VAL A 746 16.16 -15.21 -9.15
C VAL A 746 15.95 -16.69 -8.88
N SER A 747 15.59 -17.44 -9.92
CA SER A 747 15.49 -18.90 -9.86
C SER A 747 16.48 -19.53 -10.84
N VAL A 748 17.19 -20.57 -10.40
CA VAL A 748 18.13 -21.30 -11.26
C VAL A 748 17.35 -22.34 -12.06
N THR A 749 17.11 -22.06 -13.35
CA THR A 749 16.38 -22.97 -14.25
C THR A 749 17.26 -24.06 -14.83
N GLN A 750 18.57 -23.82 -14.94
CA GLN A 750 19.57 -24.85 -15.27
C GLN A 750 20.78 -24.76 -14.32
N PRO A 751 20.89 -25.69 -13.35
CA PRO A 751 21.96 -25.66 -12.36
C PRO A 751 23.33 -26.07 -12.92
N THR A 752 23.37 -26.77 -14.05
CA THR A 752 24.62 -27.15 -14.71
C THR A 752 25.22 -25.94 -15.42
N ALA A 753 26.40 -25.51 -15.00
CA ALA A 753 27.10 -24.38 -15.61
C ALA A 753 27.61 -24.72 -17.02
N GLN A 754 27.39 -23.80 -17.96
CA GLN A 754 27.89 -23.85 -19.33
C GLN A 754 29.05 -22.86 -19.52
N ALA A 755 29.96 -23.20 -20.44
CA ALA A 755 31.07 -22.32 -20.79
C ALA A 755 30.56 -21.05 -21.50
N MET A 756 30.88 -19.88 -20.95
CA MET A 756 30.54 -18.60 -21.54
C MET A 756 31.59 -18.19 -22.57
N THR A 757 31.15 -17.80 -23.76
CA THR A 757 32.01 -17.35 -24.88
C THR A 757 31.90 -15.82 -25.02
N PRO A 758 32.99 -15.05 -24.79
CA PRO A 758 32.97 -13.60 -24.95
C PRO A 758 32.73 -13.18 -26.41
N LEU A 759 31.95 -12.12 -26.61
CA LEU A 759 31.80 -11.48 -27.92
C LEU A 759 33.07 -10.70 -28.28
N ALA A 760 33.69 -11.01 -29.42
CA ALA A 760 34.89 -10.33 -29.88
C ALA A 760 34.57 -8.93 -30.41
N LEU A 761 35.18 -7.89 -29.83
CA LEU A 761 34.98 -6.48 -30.19
C LEU A 761 36.32 -5.74 -30.28
N THR A 762 36.32 -4.58 -30.94
CA THR A 762 37.46 -3.65 -30.97
C THR A 762 37.33 -2.60 -29.86
N ALA A 763 38.45 -2.00 -29.44
CA ALA A 763 38.43 -0.89 -28.46
C ALA A 763 37.52 0.27 -28.88
N ALA A 764 37.42 0.57 -30.18
CA ALA A 764 36.54 1.61 -30.72
C ALA A 764 35.04 1.26 -30.64
N GLN A 765 34.67 -0.03 -30.61
CA GLN A 765 33.28 -0.46 -30.44
C GLN A 765 32.81 -0.35 -28.99
N VAL A 766 33.72 -0.54 -28.02
CA VAL A 766 33.41 -0.51 -26.59
C VAL A 766 33.64 0.86 -25.93
N GLY A 767 34.45 1.73 -26.53
CA GLY A 767 34.80 3.03 -25.95
C GLY A 767 33.64 4.02 -25.89
N THR A 768 33.65 4.90 -24.87
CA THR A 768 32.62 5.93 -24.61
C THR A 768 32.33 6.84 -25.80
N SER A 769 33.32 7.10 -26.66
CA SER A 769 33.17 7.98 -27.83
C SER A 769 32.27 7.40 -28.92
N ASN A 770 31.90 6.12 -28.84
CA ASN A 770 31.01 5.48 -29.77
C ASN A 770 29.59 5.44 -29.21
N SER A 771 28.66 6.14 -29.86
CA SER A 771 27.23 6.12 -29.49
C SER A 771 26.61 4.73 -29.63
N ALA A 772 27.16 3.86 -30.48
CA ALA A 772 26.70 2.48 -30.64
C ALA A 772 27.25 1.51 -29.58
N SER A 773 28.02 1.99 -28.60
CA SER A 773 28.60 1.15 -27.54
C SER A 773 27.54 0.62 -26.56
N GLU A 774 26.44 1.34 -26.38
CA GLU A 774 25.33 0.99 -25.47
C GLU A 774 24.75 -0.40 -25.73
N GLN A 775 24.67 -0.81 -26.99
CA GLN A 775 24.16 -2.14 -27.35
C GLN A 775 25.00 -3.29 -26.79
N TYR A 776 26.24 -3.05 -26.37
CA TYR A 776 27.11 -4.08 -25.80
C TYR A 776 27.20 -4.04 -24.28
N GLU A 777 26.54 -3.08 -23.64
CA GLU A 777 26.53 -2.96 -22.18
C GLU A 777 25.96 -4.24 -21.54
N SER A 778 26.53 -4.61 -20.38
CA SER A 778 26.24 -5.85 -19.63
C SER A 778 26.59 -7.17 -20.34
N LEU A 779 27.08 -7.15 -21.58
CA LEU A 779 27.57 -8.36 -22.27
C LEU A 779 29.00 -8.70 -21.85
N LEU A 780 29.30 -10.01 -21.84
CA LEU A 780 30.66 -10.50 -21.80
C LEU A 780 31.35 -10.30 -23.15
N VAL A 781 32.41 -9.49 -23.16
CA VAL A 781 33.14 -9.13 -24.38
C VAL A 781 34.63 -9.39 -24.22
N LYS A 782 35.32 -9.57 -25.35
CA LYS A 782 36.77 -9.68 -25.43
C LYS A 782 37.30 -8.70 -26.46
N VAL A 783 38.28 -7.90 -26.05
CA VAL A 783 39.03 -7.01 -26.94
C VAL A 783 40.42 -7.61 -27.14
N ASP A 784 40.80 -7.79 -28.41
CA ASP A 784 42.09 -8.34 -28.81
C ASP A 784 43.03 -7.24 -29.33
N GLY A 785 44.34 -7.42 -29.09
CA GLY A 785 45.39 -6.56 -29.67
C GLY A 785 46.53 -6.28 -28.68
N PRO A 786 47.66 -5.72 -29.13
CA PRO A 786 48.59 -5.09 -28.21
C PRO A 786 47.91 -3.83 -27.63
N MET A 787 47.54 -3.91 -26.36
CA MET A 787 46.97 -2.79 -25.60
C MET A 787 47.99 -2.37 -24.56
N GLU A 788 48.25 -1.07 -24.47
CA GLU A 788 49.16 -0.50 -23.48
C GLU A 788 48.40 0.46 -22.57
N ILE A 789 48.67 0.43 -21.25
CA ILE A 789 48.14 1.43 -20.33
C ILE A 789 48.73 2.79 -20.72
N THR A 790 47.87 3.71 -21.14
CA THR A 790 48.21 5.09 -21.52
C THR A 790 47.90 6.09 -20.42
N ASN A 791 47.00 5.73 -19.50
CA ASN A 791 46.72 6.51 -18.30
C ASN A 791 46.31 5.56 -17.17
N ASP A 792 47.15 5.41 -16.17
CA ASP A 792 46.95 4.56 -14.99
C ASP A 792 46.11 5.22 -13.89
N ASN A 793 45.67 6.48 -14.08
CA ASN A 793 44.76 7.21 -13.19
C ASN A 793 43.95 8.31 -13.89
N PRO A 794 42.91 7.96 -14.66
CA PRO A 794 42.14 8.95 -15.41
C PRO A 794 41.37 9.96 -14.54
N ASP A 795 40.98 9.58 -13.32
CA ASP A 795 40.04 10.36 -12.49
C ASP A 795 40.70 11.00 -11.25
N SER A 796 42.04 10.92 -11.13
CA SER A 796 42.82 11.54 -10.04
C SER A 796 42.43 11.10 -8.61
N GLY A 797 41.85 9.91 -8.45
CA GLY A 797 41.34 9.38 -7.17
C GLY A 797 41.47 7.85 -7.04
N PRO A 798 41.10 7.24 -5.89
CA PRO A 798 41.24 5.80 -5.64
C PRO A 798 40.09 5.00 -6.29
N PHE A 799 39.80 5.26 -7.56
CA PHE A 799 38.74 4.58 -8.32
C PHE A 799 39.23 3.30 -8.99
N PHE A 800 40.52 2.98 -8.86
CA PHE A 800 41.15 1.73 -9.29
C PHE A 800 40.85 1.35 -10.75
N GLU A 801 40.81 2.35 -11.62
CA GLU A 801 40.64 2.19 -13.07
C GLU A 801 41.84 2.73 -13.85
N PHE A 802 41.97 2.28 -15.10
CA PHE A 802 42.98 2.77 -16.05
C PHE A 802 42.45 2.83 -17.48
N VAL A 803 43.19 3.51 -18.35
CA VAL A 803 42.92 3.66 -19.77
C VAL A 803 44.00 2.94 -20.57
N VAL A 804 43.58 2.13 -21.54
CA VAL A 804 44.50 1.50 -22.51
C VAL A 804 44.40 2.13 -23.89
N THR A 805 45.34 1.76 -24.77
CA THR A 805 45.35 2.12 -26.20
C THR A 805 43.95 2.05 -26.81
N GLY A 806 43.55 3.09 -27.55
CA GLY A 806 42.19 3.22 -28.08
C GLY A 806 41.20 3.90 -27.11
N ASN A 807 41.69 4.51 -26.02
CA ASN A 807 40.91 5.23 -25.01
C ASN A 807 39.86 4.35 -24.30
N LEU A 808 40.17 3.05 -24.17
CA LEU A 808 39.31 2.08 -23.50
C LEU A 808 39.57 2.11 -21.99
N ARG A 809 38.53 2.39 -21.20
CA ARG A 809 38.60 2.33 -19.74
C ARG A 809 38.39 0.91 -19.22
N VAL A 810 39.16 0.54 -18.21
CA VAL A 810 39.09 -0.76 -17.52
C VAL A 810 39.05 -0.50 -16.02
N ASP A 811 38.16 -1.18 -15.31
CA ASP A 811 37.79 -0.91 -13.91
C ASP A 811 37.58 -2.24 -13.16
N ASP A 812 37.99 -2.32 -11.89
CA ASP A 812 37.94 -3.53 -11.07
C ASP A 812 36.60 -3.80 -10.38
N TYR A 813 35.54 -3.07 -10.74
CA TYR A 813 34.21 -3.16 -10.15
C TYR A 813 33.70 -4.58 -9.89
N VAL A 814 33.92 -5.51 -10.84
CA VAL A 814 33.52 -6.93 -10.72
C VAL A 814 34.61 -7.75 -10.02
N TRP A 815 35.88 -7.53 -10.38
CA TRP A 815 37.01 -8.23 -9.82
C TRP A 815 38.02 -7.27 -9.23
N THR A 816 38.03 -7.17 -7.89
CA THR A 816 38.87 -6.28 -7.08
C THR A 816 40.37 -6.64 -7.11
N ARG A 817 40.98 -6.70 -8.29
CA ARG A 817 42.43 -6.92 -8.46
C ARG A 817 43.23 -5.63 -8.37
N PHE A 818 42.61 -4.49 -8.69
CA PHE A 818 43.23 -3.17 -8.62
C PHE A 818 43.00 -2.53 -7.23
N GLY A 819 41.99 -2.99 -6.51
CA GLY A 819 41.61 -2.55 -5.18
C GLY A 819 42.64 -2.87 -4.10
N THR A 820 42.66 -2.02 -3.08
CA THR A 820 43.44 -2.24 -1.87
C THR A 820 42.91 -3.45 -1.11
N PRO A 821 43.76 -4.35 -0.59
CA PRO A 821 43.39 -5.06 0.63
C PRO A 821 43.07 -3.97 1.66
N ALA A 822 41.97 -4.09 2.39
CA ALA A 822 41.62 -3.18 3.50
C ALA A 822 42.73 -3.06 4.58
N THR A 823 43.85 -3.78 4.43
CA THR A 823 44.92 -4.02 5.39
C THR A 823 46.33 -3.71 4.85
N CYS A 824 46.50 -3.00 3.73
CA CYS A 824 47.86 -2.68 3.24
C CYS A 824 48.60 -1.66 4.13
N THR A 825 49.90 -1.91 4.35
CA THR A 825 50.78 -1.07 5.17
C THR A 825 52.06 -0.73 4.38
N PRO A 826 52.39 0.56 4.16
CA PRO A 826 51.68 1.75 4.65
C PRO A 826 50.38 2.02 3.87
N SER A 827 49.38 2.54 4.57
CA SER A 827 48.19 3.13 3.98
C SER A 827 48.45 4.62 3.71
N PRO A 828 48.01 5.19 2.58
CA PRO A 828 47.28 4.52 1.49
C PRO A 828 48.18 3.59 0.68
N CYS A 829 47.60 2.51 0.11
CA CYS A 829 48.33 1.61 -0.78
C CYS A 829 49.05 2.39 -1.90
N PRO A 830 50.21 1.89 -2.38
CA PRO A 830 50.84 2.42 -3.58
C PRO A 830 49.85 2.42 -4.74
N TYR A 831 49.69 3.58 -5.36
CA TYR A 831 48.81 3.75 -6.51
C TYR A 831 49.61 4.42 -7.63
N PRO A 832 49.53 3.90 -8.87
CA PRO A 832 48.73 2.73 -9.31
C PRO A 832 49.27 1.38 -8.77
N PRO A 833 48.47 0.30 -8.80
CA PRO A 833 48.90 -1.03 -8.36
C PRO A 833 50.15 -1.53 -9.10
N ALA A 834 50.99 -2.31 -8.41
CA ALA A 834 52.20 -2.88 -9.01
C ALA A 834 51.84 -3.76 -10.22
N GLY A 835 52.46 -3.47 -11.38
CA GLY A 835 52.19 -4.16 -12.64
C GLY A 835 51.01 -3.62 -13.45
N PHE A 836 50.40 -2.49 -13.03
CA PHE A 836 49.34 -1.78 -13.75
C PHE A 836 49.67 -0.27 -13.89
N THR A 837 50.93 0.04 -14.17
CA THR A 837 51.40 1.41 -14.45
C THR A 837 51.36 1.72 -15.95
N ASN A 838 51.44 3.00 -16.31
CA ASN A 838 51.65 3.43 -17.70
C ASN A 838 52.78 2.62 -18.36
N GLY A 839 52.52 2.14 -19.59
CA GLY A 839 53.43 1.27 -20.34
C GLY A 839 53.20 -0.24 -20.17
N THR A 840 52.35 -0.67 -19.21
CA THR A 840 51.98 -2.10 -19.07
C THR A 840 51.22 -2.57 -20.30
N LYS A 841 51.58 -3.75 -20.85
CA LYS A 841 51.00 -4.29 -22.09
C LYS A 841 50.13 -5.53 -21.87
N PHE A 842 49.04 -5.60 -22.60
CA PHE A 842 48.11 -6.73 -22.67
C PHE A 842 47.96 -7.20 -24.11
N SER A 843 47.75 -8.50 -24.30
CA SER A 843 47.40 -9.13 -25.58
C SER A 843 45.90 -9.27 -25.78
N SER A 844 45.13 -9.33 -24.70
CA SER A 844 43.67 -9.24 -24.71
C SER A 844 43.12 -8.86 -23.34
N ILE A 845 41.91 -8.29 -23.34
CA ILE A 845 41.14 -7.94 -22.14
C ILE A 845 39.73 -8.52 -22.32
N THR A 846 39.28 -9.31 -21.37
CA THR A 846 37.94 -9.92 -21.33
C THR A 846 37.20 -9.43 -20.09
N GLY A 847 35.94 -9.06 -20.23
CA GLY A 847 35.13 -8.56 -19.12
C GLY A 847 33.70 -8.27 -19.54
N VAL A 848 32.85 -7.95 -18.58
CA VAL A 848 31.53 -7.40 -18.89
C VAL A 848 31.63 -5.90 -19.12
N MET A 849 30.86 -5.39 -20.07
CA MET A 849 30.82 -3.96 -20.31
C MET A 849 29.88 -3.25 -19.31
N GLY A 850 30.28 -2.09 -18.81
CA GLY A 850 29.41 -1.28 -17.93
C GLY A 850 29.57 0.21 -18.15
N PHE A 851 28.84 0.99 -17.37
CA PHE A 851 28.85 2.45 -17.41
C PHE A 851 28.84 3.04 -16.01
N SER A 852 29.80 3.91 -15.76
CA SER A 852 29.90 4.66 -14.51
C SER A 852 30.71 5.93 -14.75
N PHE A 853 30.41 6.98 -13.98
CA PHE A 853 31.10 8.28 -14.08
C PHE A 853 31.15 8.81 -15.52
N SER A 854 30.04 8.70 -16.26
CA SER A 854 29.91 9.11 -17.66
C SER A 854 30.85 8.42 -18.65
N ASN A 855 31.39 7.25 -18.30
CA ASN A 855 32.29 6.48 -19.13
C ASN A 855 31.84 5.03 -19.29
N ARG A 856 31.96 4.51 -20.51
CA ARG A 856 31.84 3.09 -20.82
C ARG A 856 33.15 2.39 -20.49
N LYS A 857 33.07 1.27 -19.76
CA LYS A 857 34.23 0.56 -19.20
C LYS A 857 34.11 -0.95 -19.40
N LEU A 858 35.24 -1.65 -19.40
CA LEU A 858 35.29 -3.10 -19.21
C LEU A 858 35.54 -3.43 -17.75
N TYR A 859 34.75 -4.35 -17.21
CA TYR A 859 34.90 -4.94 -15.88
C TYR A 859 35.34 -6.40 -16.01
N PRO A 860 36.64 -6.72 -15.83
CA PRO A 860 37.13 -8.09 -15.82
C PRO A 860 36.47 -8.94 -14.72
N ARG A 861 36.25 -10.25 -14.93
CA ARG A 861 35.57 -11.16 -13.99
C ARG A 861 36.52 -11.84 -12.99
N GLY A 862 37.81 -11.89 -13.30
CA GLY A 862 38.87 -12.40 -12.42
C GLY A 862 39.28 -13.86 -12.61
N SER A 863 40.20 -14.35 -11.76
CA SER A 863 40.93 -15.62 -11.98
C SER A 863 40.41 -16.85 -11.23
N SER A 864 39.30 -16.78 -10.49
CA SER A 864 38.78 -17.95 -9.76
C SER A 864 37.83 -18.80 -10.61
N ALA A 865 38.41 -19.88 -11.13
CA ALA A 865 37.81 -20.96 -11.89
C ALA A 865 36.76 -21.79 -11.11
N SER A 866 35.56 -21.24 -10.92
CA SER A 866 34.39 -21.99 -10.46
C SER A 866 33.14 -21.44 -11.18
N ALA A 867 32.68 -21.95 -12.33
CA ALA A 867 32.95 -23.23 -12.95
C ALA A 867 32.61 -23.18 -14.47
N THR A 868 33.60 -23.51 -15.32
CA THR A 868 33.56 -23.97 -16.74
C THR A 868 34.18 -23.11 -17.85
N GLY A 869 34.81 -21.95 -17.61
CA GLY A 869 35.54 -21.23 -18.69
C GLY A 869 36.84 -20.58 -18.21
N GLY A 870 37.95 -21.30 -18.34
CA GLY A 870 39.28 -20.88 -17.86
C GLY A 870 40.03 -19.97 -18.83
N GLY A 871 40.31 -18.75 -18.37
CA GLY A 871 41.28 -17.82 -18.93
C GLY A 871 41.53 -16.70 -17.93
N THR A 872 42.76 -16.18 -17.84
CA THR A 872 42.99 -14.90 -17.14
C THR A 872 42.38 -13.79 -17.98
N ASP A 873 41.35 -13.12 -17.47
CA ASP A 873 40.63 -12.05 -18.17
C ASP A 873 41.51 -10.85 -18.57
N LEU A 874 42.71 -10.73 -17.98
CA LEU A 874 43.78 -9.85 -18.42
C LEU A 874 44.99 -10.71 -18.81
N VAL A 875 45.29 -10.77 -20.11
CA VAL A 875 46.43 -11.55 -20.62
C VAL A 875 47.57 -10.58 -20.90
N LEU A 876 48.60 -10.55 -20.06
CA LEU A 876 49.78 -9.73 -20.28
C LEU A 876 50.46 -10.11 -21.60
N ALA A 877 50.97 -9.12 -22.31
CA ALA A 877 51.84 -9.38 -23.46
C ALA A 877 53.21 -9.88 -22.95
N PRO A 878 53.86 -10.84 -23.66
CA PRO A 878 55.20 -11.33 -23.31
C PRO A 878 56.28 -10.24 -23.29
#